data_AF-A0A9P8NWT1-F1
#
_entry.id   AF-A0A9P8NWT1-F1
#
_cell.length_a   1.000
_cell.length_b   1.000
_cell.length_c   1.000
_cell.angle_alpha   90.00
_cell.angle_beta   90.00
_cell.angle_gamma   90.00
#
_symmetry.space_group_name_H-M   'P 1'
#
loop_
_entity.id
_entity.type
_entity.pdbx_description
1 polymer ?
#
loop_
_entity_poly.entity_id
_entity_poly.type
_entity_poly.pdbx_seq_one_letter_code
_entity_poly.pdbx_strand_id
1 'polypeptide(L)'
;MILRAFNLKPFLARHGQRLFHASPRWRATEDYKDVILKTPLNRVRNIGIIAHIDAGKTTTTERMLYYSGVTGRIGNVDEGDTVTDYMTQEKNRGITIQSAAVTIPWNKHKINLIDTPGHADFTFEVIRSLRVLDGAVTILDAVAGVEAQTEKVWKQAKDLAIPVVAYVNKMDREGAGFGRTVKEIVSRLGTRVVIVNVPYFIKDRMTGRSIFEGVIDVFDKKLLLWNSPNGASDGSKVEVIDIAEDSKYPEVYQEVLKCREAAVEQLGEFDEDVINSFFETEDYMKVPSSTLKKALRKACIEGYATPVLCGASFKNIGVQPLLDAINDYLPSPLEVKPPEVTTSAIQSARSKNKKQTVQQDNSLPIKVDPRDGLVINNNHNLMTALAFKVISHPVRGIMVFVRVYSGKLQPHSTVLNSRTGEKVRIGKLLLMNADIPQEVRHLSSGSIGVITGTDHIVTGDTLVCHSVSKNPNQLPPKEKSARLLPIKVPPPVFSVSIEPASVSENRKLETCLNTLLREDPSLHLSYDEETGQNILSGMGELHLEITKDRLINDMKVNAEVGEVRVTYKETITSPTGYFTGVSPDGYEIEISVDSFEGPIEDLDLPEEGVFYLEQDDNIVIIEPDGIPSVVKKALDAEIWSLPVSYETIINGILSGVTGALQMGGRHARLPLHWMIVRVRRWMINPEANNVSPLIGITRTTILDALASLDDKTATLLEPIMQVFVYVSDEDLGPVSQDLMSARNAKITGIEDETSVSSSDAIHWAKEQAEKTYVPHDPTLGYMKKTHVSANKIIKAEAPLREMIGYLTKLRSLTRGRATYDMEFVGMQRTPPDRLRKILEQ
;
A
#
# COMPACT_ATOMS: atom_id res chain seq x y z
N MET A 1 57.25 -28.14 -12.35
CA MET A 1 57.75 -27.30 -11.24
C MET A 1 58.07 -25.94 -11.83
N ILE A 2 57.41 -24.88 -11.34
CA ILE A 2 57.59 -23.46 -11.68
C ILE A 2 57.12 -23.02 -13.07
N LEU A 3 55.89 -22.47 -13.13
CA LEU A 3 55.50 -21.29 -13.92
C LEU A 3 54.07 -20.87 -13.51
N ARG A 4 53.97 -20.35 -12.29
CA ARG A 4 52.85 -19.56 -11.78
C ARG A 4 53.47 -18.44 -10.94
N ALA A 5 53.64 -17.25 -11.50
CA ALA A 5 53.75 -16.00 -10.74
C ALA A 5 53.71 -14.80 -11.70
N PHE A 6 52.97 -13.76 -11.29
CA PHE A 6 52.94 -12.40 -11.82
C PHE A 6 52.15 -12.12 -13.11
N ASN A 7 50.82 -12.04 -12.98
CA ASN A 7 50.05 -11.07 -13.75
C ASN A 7 49.80 -9.83 -12.88
N LEU A 8 50.52 -8.75 -13.19
CA LEU A 8 50.39 -7.45 -12.56
C LEU A 8 49.08 -6.75 -12.97
N LYS A 9 48.53 -6.00 -12.00
CA LYS A 9 47.40 -5.05 -12.08
C LYS A 9 47.39 -4.16 -13.34
N PRO A 10 46.23 -3.65 -13.79
CA PRO A 10 46.13 -2.31 -14.34
C PRO A 10 45.72 -1.34 -13.21
N PHE A 11 46.71 -0.72 -12.55
CA PHE A 11 46.51 0.45 -11.70
C PHE A 11 47.16 1.64 -12.40
N LEU A 12 46.44 2.22 -13.35
CA LEU A 12 46.76 3.52 -13.94
C LEU A 12 45.44 4.28 -14.11
N ALA A 13 45.16 5.12 -13.12
CA ALA A 13 44.12 6.13 -13.19
C ALA A 13 44.48 7.13 -14.31
N ARG A 14 43.69 7.13 -15.40
CA ARG A 14 43.64 8.28 -16.30
C ARG A 14 42.72 9.33 -15.67
N HIS A 15 43.24 10.53 -15.53
CA HIS A 15 42.51 11.72 -15.09
C HIS A 15 41.30 11.96 -16.02
N GLY A 16 40.15 12.35 -15.46
CA GLY A 16 39.04 12.94 -16.22
C GLY A 16 37.86 12.04 -16.59
N GLN A 17 37.69 10.86 -15.99
CA GLN A 17 36.44 10.11 -16.08
C GLN A 17 36.07 9.57 -14.69
N ARG A 18 34.99 10.09 -14.09
CA ARG A 18 34.27 9.30 -13.09
C ARG A 18 33.63 8.18 -13.90
N LEU A 19 34.19 6.97 -13.80
CA LEU A 19 33.45 5.77 -14.17
C LEU A 19 32.25 5.73 -13.23
N PHE A 20 31.13 6.34 -13.63
CA PHE A 20 29.85 5.69 -13.33
C PHE A 20 30.10 4.26 -13.75
N HIS A 21 30.00 3.33 -12.81
CA HIS A 21 30.07 1.93 -13.13
C HIS A 21 28.80 1.60 -13.94
N ALA A 22 28.71 2.10 -15.18
CA ALA A 22 28.21 1.34 -16.30
C ALA A 22 29.18 0.15 -16.44
N SER A 23 29.08 -0.79 -15.49
CA SER A 23 28.71 -2.16 -15.80
C SER A 23 28.93 -2.44 -17.28
N PRO A 24 30.14 -2.86 -17.70
CA PRO A 24 30.41 -3.16 -19.09
C PRO A 24 29.36 -4.16 -19.53
N ARG A 25 28.51 -3.79 -20.50
CA ARG A 25 27.42 -4.59 -21.08
C ARG A 25 27.49 -6.04 -20.61
N TRP A 26 26.78 -6.36 -19.52
CA TRP A 26 26.87 -7.67 -18.89
C TRP A 26 26.16 -8.65 -19.83
N ARG A 27 26.90 -9.17 -20.82
CA ARG A 27 26.52 -10.41 -21.49
C ARG A 27 26.26 -11.41 -20.38
N ALA A 28 25.07 -11.99 -20.37
CA ALA A 28 24.65 -13.10 -19.54
C ALA A 28 25.83 -14.06 -19.26
N THR A 29 26.53 -13.82 -18.16
CA THR A 29 27.68 -14.61 -17.69
C THR A 29 27.38 -14.98 -16.24
N GLU A 30 27.99 -16.06 -15.79
CA GLU A 30 27.73 -16.76 -14.53
C GLU A 30 27.73 -15.85 -13.28
N ASP A 31 28.33 -14.67 -13.36
CA ASP A 31 28.36 -13.60 -12.34
C ASP A 31 26.96 -13.08 -11.92
N TYR A 32 25.96 -13.05 -12.82
CA TYR A 32 24.60 -12.58 -12.48
C TYR A 32 23.90 -13.49 -11.44
N LYS A 33 24.07 -14.81 -11.58
CA LYS A 33 23.53 -15.80 -10.63
C LYS A 33 24.24 -15.71 -9.29
N ASP A 34 25.54 -15.47 -9.32
CA ASP A 34 26.36 -15.39 -8.12
C ASP A 34 26.10 -14.11 -7.30
N VAL A 35 25.89 -12.95 -7.95
CA VAL A 35 25.52 -11.72 -7.23
C VAL A 35 24.13 -11.84 -6.59
N ILE A 36 23.12 -12.35 -7.29
CA ILE A 36 21.75 -12.44 -6.75
C ILE A 36 21.64 -13.41 -5.56
N LEU A 37 22.47 -14.47 -5.54
CA LEU A 37 22.41 -15.54 -4.53
C LEU A 37 23.46 -15.39 -3.41
N LYS A 38 24.58 -14.70 -3.62
CA LYS A 38 25.67 -14.55 -2.63
C LYS A 38 25.75 -13.15 -1.99
N THR A 39 24.85 -12.23 -2.33
CA THR A 39 24.87 -10.88 -1.74
C THR A 39 24.51 -10.94 -0.25
N PRO A 40 25.34 -10.38 0.64
CA PRO A 40 25.04 -10.31 2.08
C PRO A 40 23.86 -9.38 2.37
N LEU A 41 23.13 -9.61 3.48
CA LEU A 41 21.92 -8.85 3.83
C LEU A 41 22.14 -7.34 3.91
N ASN A 42 23.32 -6.90 4.38
CA ASN A 42 23.67 -5.47 4.45
C ASN A 42 23.72 -4.77 3.07
N ARG A 43 23.83 -5.54 1.99
CA ARG A 43 23.85 -5.04 0.60
C ARG A 43 22.56 -5.32 -0.17
N VAL A 44 21.51 -5.75 0.52
CA VAL A 44 20.17 -5.85 -0.03
C VAL A 44 19.43 -4.53 0.20
N ARG A 45 18.64 -4.09 -0.78
CA ARG A 45 17.71 -2.96 -0.69
C ARG A 45 16.36 -3.43 -1.20
N ASN A 46 15.31 -3.37 -0.38
CA ASN A 46 13.95 -3.62 -0.84
C ASN A 46 13.25 -2.27 -0.98
N ILE A 47 13.02 -1.84 -2.21
CA ILE A 47 12.50 -0.51 -2.50
C ILE A 47 11.22 -0.57 -3.33
N GLY A 48 10.34 0.40 -3.12
CA GLY A 48 9.22 0.65 -4.03
C GLY A 48 9.28 2.04 -4.61
N ILE A 49 8.62 2.21 -5.75
CA ILE A 49 8.50 3.54 -6.38
C ILE A 49 7.08 4.06 -6.13
N ILE A 50 7.00 5.23 -5.51
CA ILE A 50 5.79 6.00 -5.27
C ILE A 50 5.76 7.14 -6.29
N ALA A 51 4.66 7.28 -7.03
CA ALA A 51 4.53 8.38 -7.99
C ALA A 51 3.06 8.62 -8.33
N HIS A 52 2.71 9.84 -8.71
CA HIS A 52 1.41 10.11 -9.31
C HIS A 52 1.33 9.60 -10.76
N ILE A 53 0.11 9.60 -11.32
CA ILE A 53 -0.15 9.28 -12.72
C ILE A 53 0.70 10.18 -13.61
N ASP A 54 1.31 9.60 -14.64
CA ASP A 54 2.19 10.28 -15.58
C ASP A 54 3.45 10.92 -15.02
N ALA A 55 3.79 10.82 -13.73
CA ALA A 55 5.05 11.37 -13.17
C ALA A 55 6.34 10.74 -13.76
N GLY A 56 6.20 9.69 -14.58
CA GLY A 56 7.30 9.01 -15.27
C GLY A 56 7.90 7.86 -14.47
N LYS A 57 7.08 7.21 -13.63
CA LYS A 57 7.44 6.06 -12.80
C LYS A 57 7.97 4.88 -13.62
N THR A 58 7.13 4.31 -14.48
CA THR A 58 7.49 3.21 -15.38
C THR A 58 8.70 3.58 -16.26
N THR A 59 8.72 4.79 -16.80
CA THR A 59 9.86 5.27 -17.60
C THR A 59 11.17 5.24 -16.81
N THR A 60 11.13 5.66 -15.54
CA THR A 60 12.30 5.64 -14.65
C THR A 60 12.72 4.21 -14.32
N THR A 61 11.76 3.32 -14.03
CA THR A 61 11.99 1.89 -13.81
C THR A 61 12.69 1.24 -15.01
N GLU A 62 12.20 1.48 -16.23
CA GLU A 62 12.81 0.97 -17.46
C GLU A 62 14.25 1.43 -17.65
N ARG A 63 14.55 2.70 -17.34
CA ARG A 63 15.95 3.20 -17.39
C ARG A 63 16.82 2.53 -16.33
N MET A 64 16.29 2.26 -15.13
CA MET A 64 17.03 1.50 -14.11
C MET A 64 17.37 0.08 -14.58
N LEU A 65 16.43 -0.60 -15.26
CA LEU A 65 16.64 -1.94 -15.83
C LEU A 65 17.67 -1.93 -16.96
N TYR A 66 17.64 -0.92 -17.82
CA TYR A 66 18.61 -0.77 -18.90
C TYR A 66 20.01 -0.50 -18.35
N TYR A 67 20.17 0.43 -17.40
CA TYR A 67 21.49 0.79 -16.86
C TYR A 67 22.12 -0.31 -16.02
N SER A 68 21.32 -1.09 -15.30
CA SER A 68 21.81 -2.28 -14.59
C SER A 68 22.25 -3.42 -15.53
N GLY A 69 21.86 -3.36 -16.82
CA GLY A 69 22.16 -4.37 -17.82
C GLY A 69 21.22 -5.58 -17.78
N VAL A 70 20.08 -5.49 -17.07
CA VAL A 70 19.04 -6.52 -17.08
C VAL A 70 18.34 -6.56 -18.45
N THR A 71 18.09 -5.40 -19.04
CA THR A 71 17.49 -5.26 -20.38
C THR A 71 18.53 -4.76 -21.39
N GLY A 72 18.53 -5.35 -22.59
CA GLY A 72 19.43 -4.95 -23.68
C GLY A 72 18.90 -3.78 -24.52
N ARG A 73 17.62 -3.42 -24.35
CA ARG A 73 16.93 -2.32 -25.02
C ARG A 73 16.22 -1.47 -23.99
N ILE A 74 16.08 -0.19 -24.32
CA ILE A 74 15.24 0.74 -23.58
C ILE A 74 13.79 0.49 -24.00
N GLY A 75 12.90 0.19 -23.05
CA GLY A 75 11.46 0.16 -23.29
C GLY A 75 10.86 1.57 -23.31
N ASN A 76 9.79 1.76 -24.10
CA ASN A 76 8.99 2.99 -24.13
C ASN A 76 7.53 2.68 -23.79
N VAL A 77 6.92 3.51 -22.94
CA VAL A 77 5.53 3.36 -22.48
C VAL A 77 4.56 3.59 -23.64
N ASP A 78 4.81 4.63 -24.44
CA ASP A 78 3.95 5.01 -25.57
C ASP A 78 3.90 3.93 -26.68
N GLU A 79 4.96 3.11 -26.76
CA GLU A 79 5.07 2.02 -27.73
C GLU A 79 4.61 0.67 -27.13
N GLY A 80 4.20 0.64 -25.86
CA GLY A 80 3.75 -0.57 -25.16
C GLY A 80 4.85 -1.63 -24.97
N ASP A 81 6.11 -1.21 -25.02
CA ASP A 81 7.28 -2.10 -25.12
C ASP A 81 8.02 -2.28 -23.78
N THR A 82 7.39 -1.83 -22.69
CA THR A 82 7.90 -1.89 -21.31
C THR A 82 7.89 -3.33 -20.75
N VAL A 83 8.81 -3.58 -19.82
CA VAL A 83 9.03 -4.87 -19.14
C VAL A 83 8.17 -4.98 -17.88
N THR A 84 7.91 -3.87 -17.19
CA THR A 84 7.13 -3.88 -15.94
C THR A 84 5.62 -3.92 -16.16
N ASP A 85 5.12 -3.29 -17.23
CA ASP A 85 3.69 -3.34 -17.58
C ASP A 85 3.44 -4.54 -18.51
N TYR A 86 3.26 -5.73 -17.93
CA TYR A 86 3.07 -6.96 -18.72
C TYR A 86 1.62 -7.19 -19.14
N MET A 87 0.64 -6.54 -18.49
CA MET A 87 -0.76 -6.71 -18.85
C MET A 87 -1.13 -5.89 -20.08
N THR A 88 -2.02 -6.40 -20.93
CA THR A 88 -2.49 -5.69 -22.13
C THR A 88 -3.26 -4.41 -21.76
N GLN A 89 -4.01 -4.45 -20.66
CA GLN A 89 -4.77 -3.31 -20.14
C GLN A 89 -3.85 -2.18 -19.66
N GLU A 90 -2.71 -2.52 -19.03
CA GLU A 90 -1.71 -1.54 -18.60
C GLU A 90 -1.09 -0.83 -19.81
N LYS A 91 -0.69 -1.59 -20.83
CA LYS A 91 -0.11 -1.06 -22.08
C LYS A 91 -1.08 -0.16 -22.83
N ASN A 92 -2.35 -0.55 -22.93
CA ASN A 92 -3.36 0.21 -23.66
C ASN A 92 -3.73 1.53 -22.96
N ARG A 93 -3.71 1.56 -21.62
CA ARG A 93 -4.09 2.73 -20.82
C ARG A 93 -2.90 3.58 -20.36
N GLY A 94 -1.67 3.08 -20.48
CA GLY A 94 -0.45 3.77 -20.03
C GLY A 94 -0.33 3.88 -18.51
N ILE A 95 -1.03 3.04 -17.75
CA ILE A 95 -1.04 3.04 -16.28
C ILE A 95 -0.59 1.68 -15.74
N THR A 96 0.11 1.69 -14.60
CA THR A 96 0.42 0.45 -13.87
C THR A 96 -0.76 0.07 -12.99
N ILE A 97 -1.22 -1.17 -13.11
CA ILE A 97 -2.37 -1.73 -12.39
C ILE A 97 -1.88 -2.72 -11.33
N GLN A 98 -0.97 -3.63 -11.69
CA GLN A 98 -0.42 -4.64 -10.79
C GLN A 98 1.05 -4.35 -10.46
N SER A 99 1.45 -4.59 -9.22
CA SER A 99 2.84 -4.28 -8.85
C SER A 99 3.84 -5.28 -9.42
N ALA A 100 4.80 -4.83 -10.21
CA ALA A 100 5.85 -5.70 -10.75
C ALA A 100 7.02 -5.80 -9.77
N ALA A 101 7.50 -7.02 -9.50
CA ALA A 101 8.71 -7.24 -8.71
C ALA A 101 9.90 -7.53 -9.62
N VAL A 102 10.98 -6.77 -9.49
CA VAL A 102 12.19 -6.93 -10.30
C VAL A 102 13.44 -6.85 -9.44
N THR A 103 14.44 -7.69 -9.71
CA THR A 103 15.74 -7.62 -9.04
C THR A 103 16.78 -6.94 -9.93
N ILE A 104 17.34 -5.84 -9.45
CA ILE A 104 18.30 -4.98 -10.12
C ILE A 104 19.66 -5.08 -9.39
N PRO A 105 20.71 -5.62 -10.03
CA PRO A 105 22.06 -5.55 -9.50
C PRO A 105 22.68 -4.17 -9.80
N TRP A 106 23.16 -3.48 -8.77
CA TRP A 106 23.83 -2.17 -8.93
C TRP A 106 24.96 -2.01 -7.93
N ASN A 107 26.18 -1.66 -8.37
CA ASN A 107 27.35 -1.41 -7.50
C ASN A 107 27.57 -2.47 -6.39
N LYS A 108 27.53 -3.77 -6.74
CA LYS A 108 27.65 -4.92 -5.80
C LYS A 108 26.54 -5.02 -4.75
N HIS A 109 25.45 -4.28 -4.92
CA HIS A 109 24.22 -4.36 -4.13
C HIS A 109 23.14 -5.05 -4.95
N LYS A 110 22.17 -5.62 -4.23
CA LYS A 110 20.96 -6.23 -4.78
C LYS A 110 19.78 -5.34 -4.43
N ILE A 111 19.19 -4.70 -5.43
CA ILE A 111 18.00 -3.87 -5.27
C ILE A 111 16.79 -4.70 -5.73
N ASN A 112 15.88 -5.01 -4.82
CA ASN A 112 14.58 -5.59 -5.16
C ASN A 112 13.59 -4.43 -5.28
N LEU A 113 13.11 -4.20 -6.48
CA LEU A 113 12.19 -3.13 -6.82
C LEU A 113 10.76 -3.67 -6.89
N ILE A 114 9.83 -2.99 -6.22
CA ILE A 114 8.38 -3.17 -6.44
C ILE A 114 7.83 -1.90 -7.07
N ASP A 115 7.38 -2.01 -8.32
CA ASP A 115 6.75 -0.89 -9.00
C ASP A 115 5.28 -0.78 -8.58
N THR A 116 4.90 0.24 -7.80
CA THR A 116 3.54 0.34 -7.21
C THR A 116 2.62 1.21 -8.06
N PRO A 117 1.31 0.93 -8.18
CA PRO A 117 0.40 1.76 -8.97
C PRO A 117 0.36 3.22 -8.54
N GLY A 118 0.14 4.09 -9.51
CA GLY A 118 0.00 5.53 -9.29
C GLY A 118 -1.45 6.00 -9.30
N HIS A 119 -2.46 5.13 -9.31
CA HIS A 119 -3.89 5.49 -9.41
C HIS A 119 -4.64 5.17 -8.10
N ALA A 120 -5.60 6.01 -7.71
CA ALA A 120 -6.33 5.92 -6.43
C ALA A 120 -7.14 4.62 -6.27
N ASP A 121 -7.82 4.16 -7.33
CA ASP A 121 -8.57 2.89 -7.34
C ASP A 121 -7.73 1.65 -6.97
N PHE A 122 -6.40 1.70 -7.10
CA PHE A 122 -5.49 0.62 -6.70
C PHE A 122 -4.79 0.90 -5.36
N THR A 123 -5.45 1.63 -4.46
CA THR A 123 -4.87 1.93 -3.13
C THR A 123 -4.51 0.66 -2.35
N PHE A 124 -5.30 -0.42 -2.46
CA PHE A 124 -4.97 -1.69 -1.81
C PHE A 124 -3.65 -2.29 -2.34
N GLU A 125 -3.38 -2.16 -3.64
CA GLU A 125 -2.13 -2.57 -4.27
C GLU A 125 -0.92 -1.79 -3.73
N VAL A 126 -1.10 -0.50 -3.46
CA VAL A 126 -0.08 0.36 -2.85
C VAL A 126 0.15 -0.04 -1.39
N ILE A 127 -0.91 -0.21 -0.60
CA ILE A 127 -0.83 -0.61 0.81
C ILE A 127 -0.10 -1.96 0.93
N ARG A 128 -0.48 -2.98 0.16
CA ARG A 128 0.16 -4.30 0.23
C ARG A 128 1.64 -4.24 -0.14
N SER A 129 2.01 -3.37 -1.07
CA SER A 129 3.39 -3.19 -1.51
C SER A 129 4.21 -2.45 -0.45
N LEU A 130 3.73 -1.33 0.10
CA LEU A 130 4.43 -0.59 1.16
C LEU A 130 4.76 -1.47 2.38
N ARG A 131 3.87 -2.41 2.74
CA ARG A 131 4.08 -3.35 3.85
C ARG A 131 5.27 -4.29 3.70
N VAL A 132 5.79 -4.48 2.49
CA VAL A 132 6.93 -5.37 2.23
C VAL A 132 8.21 -4.63 1.85
N LEU A 133 8.21 -3.31 1.89
CA LEU A 133 9.36 -2.49 1.51
C LEU A 133 10.19 -2.11 2.74
N ASP A 134 11.47 -1.83 2.49
CA ASP A 134 12.41 -1.28 3.48
C ASP A 134 12.68 0.20 3.24
N GLY A 135 12.53 0.67 2.00
CA GLY A 135 12.63 2.07 1.61
C GLY A 135 11.74 2.38 0.42
N ALA A 136 11.58 3.66 0.10
CA ALA A 136 10.82 4.09 -1.06
C ALA A 136 11.53 5.19 -1.84
N VAL A 137 11.23 5.27 -3.14
CA VAL A 137 11.63 6.35 -4.04
C VAL A 137 10.38 7.06 -4.50
N THR A 138 10.22 8.32 -4.11
CA THR A 138 9.08 9.14 -4.54
C THR A 138 9.47 9.95 -5.75
N ILE A 139 8.79 9.71 -6.88
CA ILE A 139 8.99 10.42 -8.13
C ILE A 139 7.95 11.53 -8.26
N LEU A 140 8.42 12.75 -8.45
CA LEU A 140 7.61 13.96 -8.57
C LEU A 140 7.80 14.59 -9.95
N ASP A 141 6.75 15.17 -10.52
CA ASP A 141 6.85 15.94 -11.76
C ASP A 141 7.34 17.36 -11.46
N ALA A 142 8.43 17.80 -12.08
CA ALA A 142 8.96 19.16 -11.91
C ALA A 142 7.98 20.27 -12.32
N VAL A 143 7.01 19.97 -13.20
CA VAL A 143 6.00 20.91 -13.70
C VAL A 143 4.77 20.94 -12.81
N ALA A 144 4.30 19.78 -12.33
CA ALA A 144 3.10 19.70 -11.48
C ALA A 144 3.42 19.96 -10.01
N GLY A 145 4.57 19.50 -9.53
CA GLY A 145 4.96 19.59 -8.13
C GLY A 145 4.46 18.42 -7.29
N VAL A 146 4.11 18.68 -6.04
CA VAL A 146 3.57 17.66 -5.11
C VAL A 146 2.05 17.57 -5.24
N GLU A 147 1.59 16.45 -5.79
CA GLU A 147 0.16 16.16 -5.99
C GLU A 147 -0.46 15.41 -4.81
N ALA A 148 -1.77 15.60 -4.61
CA ALA A 148 -2.56 15.07 -3.49
C ALA A 148 -2.39 13.56 -3.24
N GLN A 149 -2.40 12.78 -4.32
CA GLN A 149 -2.24 11.34 -4.21
C GLN A 149 -0.84 10.95 -3.73
N THR A 150 0.19 11.70 -4.16
CA THR A 150 1.56 11.48 -3.68
C THR A 150 1.67 11.79 -2.20
N GLU A 151 0.98 12.82 -1.70
CA GLU A 151 0.92 13.16 -0.27
C GLU A 151 0.29 12.03 0.56
N LYS A 152 -0.81 11.43 0.08
CA LYS A 152 -1.46 10.30 0.76
C LYS A 152 -0.56 9.07 0.86
N VAL A 153 0.07 8.67 -0.25
CA VAL A 153 0.98 7.53 -0.25
C VAL A 153 2.25 7.83 0.57
N TRP A 154 2.72 9.07 0.54
CA TRP A 154 3.82 9.54 1.40
C TRP A 154 3.48 9.45 2.88
N LYS A 155 2.28 9.88 3.27
CA LYS A 155 1.78 9.77 4.65
C LYS A 155 1.71 8.31 5.07
N GLN A 156 1.17 7.42 4.23
CA GLN A 156 1.16 5.98 4.50
C GLN A 156 2.57 5.39 4.67
N ALA A 157 3.54 5.83 3.86
CA ALA A 157 4.94 5.41 4.01
C ALA A 157 5.54 5.93 5.33
N LYS A 158 5.22 7.17 5.72
CA LYS A 158 5.65 7.79 6.99
C LYS A 158 5.05 7.09 8.21
N ASP A 159 3.77 6.72 8.15
CA ASP A 159 3.06 5.96 9.20
C ASP A 159 3.68 4.56 9.40
N LEU A 160 4.21 3.98 8.32
CA LEU A 160 4.96 2.72 8.34
C LEU A 160 6.45 2.90 8.67
N ALA A 161 6.91 4.12 8.93
CA ALA A 161 8.31 4.49 9.16
C ALA A 161 9.26 4.00 8.04
N ILE A 162 8.82 4.10 6.78
CA ILE A 162 9.61 3.74 5.60
C ILE A 162 10.45 4.95 5.17
N PRO A 163 11.79 4.86 5.17
CA PRO A 163 12.67 5.91 4.65
C PRO A 163 12.44 6.18 3.16
N VAL A 164 12.43 7.46 2.78
CA VAL A 164 12.11 7.88 1.42
C VAL A 164 13.22 8.73 0.80
N VAL A 165 13.50 8.52 -0.49
CA VAL A 165 14.30 9.39 -1.34
C VAL A 165 13.38 10.07 -2.36
N ALA A 166 13.49 11.38 -2.54
CA ALA A 166 12.69 12.11 -3.51
C ALA A 166 13.47 12.33 -4.83
N TYR A 167 12.81 12.11 -5.95
CA TYR A 167 13.36 12.30 -7.30
C TYR A 167 12.43 13.19 -8.14
N VAL A 168 12.87 14.42 -8.40
CA VAL A 168 12.18 15.41 -9.24
C VAL A 168 12.49 15.12 -10.71
N ASN A 169 11.52 14.53 -11.40
CA ASN A 169 11.61 14.07 -12.78
C ASN A 169 11.06 15.12 -13.77
N LYS A 170 11.28 14.89 -15.07
CA LYS A 170 10.81 15.74 -16.18
C LYS A 170 11.38 17.17 -16.16
N MET A 171 12.62 17.31 -15.70
CA MET A 171 13.37 18.58 -15.74
C MET A 171 13.58 19.12 -17.16
N ASP A 172 13.32 18.32 -18.19
CA ASP A 172 13.40 18.69 -19.61
C ASP A 172 12.18 19.47 -20.13
N ARG A 173 11.09 19.56 -19.35
CA ARG A 173 9.87 20.25 -19.76
C ARG A 173 9.94 21.77 -19.53
N GLU A 174 9.26 22.52 -20.39
CA GLU A 174 9.04 23.95 -20.16
C GLU A 174 8.18 24.15 -18.92
N GLY A 175 8.58 25.07 -18.03
CA GLY A 175 7.92 25.29 -16.73
C GLY A 175 8.37 24.34 -15.60
N ALA A 176 9.35 23.46 -15.84
CA ALA A 176 9.93 22.62 -14.78
C ALA A 176 10.59 23.50 -13.70
N GLY A 177 10.19 23.38 -12.44
CA GLY A 177 10.73 24.19 -11.33
C GLY A 177 11.25 23.31 -10.21
N PHE A 178 12.57 23.08 -10.17
CA PHE A 178 13.17 22.25 -9.13
C PHE A 178 13.08 22.90 -7.76
N GLY A 179 13.43 24.19 -7.65
CA GLY A 179 13.37 24.91 -6.39
C GLY A 179 11.95 25.02 -5.84
N ARG A 180 10.97 25.25 -6.71
CA ARG A 180 9.54 25.21 -6.34
C ARG A 180 9.13 23.84 -5.79
N THR A 181 9.40 22.75 -6.53
CA THR A 181 9.02 21.39 -6.09
C THR A 181 9.70 21.02 -4.78
N VAL A 182 10.97 21.39 -4.57
CA VAL A 182 11.67 21.17 -3.28
C VAL A 182 10.96 21.89 -2.14
N LYS A 183 10.52 23.13 -2.33
CA LYS A 183 9.75 23.86 -1.31
C LYS A 183 8.40 23.21 -1.01
N GLU A 184 7.72 22.69 -2.03
CA GLU A 184 6.46 21.95 -1.86
C GLU A 184 6.66 20.62 -1.11
N ILE A 185 7.79 19.92 -1.32
CA ILE A 185 8.14 18.73 -0.52
C ILE A 185 8.23 19.11 0.96
N VAL A 186 8.90 20.21 1.29
CA VAL A 186 9.04 20.64 2.69
C VAL A 186 7.68 21.04 3.28
N SER A 187 6.93 21.88 2.57
CA SER A 187 5.69 22.48 3.10
C SER A 187 4.51 21.51 3.13
N ARG A 188 4.33 20.65 2.11
CA ARG A 188 3.19 19.71 2.03
C ARG A 188 3.49 18.36 2.65
N LEU A 189 4.67 17.79 2.38
CA LEU A 189 5.01 16.45 2.89
C LEU A 189 5.55 16.50 4.32
N GLY A 190 5.82 17.69 4.86
CA GLY A 190 6.20 17.92 6.24
C GLY A 190 7.49 17.17 6.61
N THR A 191 8.55 17.40 5.82
CA THR A 191 9.86 16.76 5.99
C THR A 191 10.99 17.77 5.75
N ARG A 192 12.14 17.56 6.40
CA ARG A 192 13.36 18.31 6.08
C ARG A 192 13.96 17.72 4.81
N VAL A 193 14.57 18.55 3.97
CA VAL A 193 15.15 18.10 2.70
C VAL A 193 16.62 18.44 2.65
N VAL A 194 17.43 17.50 2.16
CA VAL A 194 18.84 17.73 1.86
C VAL A 194 19.05 17.53 0.36
N ILE A 195 19.52 18.58 -0.31
CA ILE A 195 19.74 18.58 -1.76
C ILE A 195 21.03 17.81 -2.07
N VAL A 196 20.91 16.65 -2.70
CA VAL A 196 22.06 15.83 -3.09
C VAL A 196 22.57 16.23 -4.47
N ASN A 197 21.66 16.57 -5.38
CA ASN A 197 22.01 17.01 -6.72
C ASN A 197 21.13 18.19 -7.18
N VAL A 198 21.64 18.98 -8.13
CA VAL A 198 21.00 20.21 -8.63
C VAL A 198 20.97 20.17 -10.15
N PRO A 199 19.89 20.63 -10.82
CA PRO A 199 19.82 20.62 -12.27
C PRO A 199 20.77 21.64 -12.90
N TYR A 200 21.42 21.26 -14.00
CA TYR A 200 22.25 22.15 -14.80
C TYR A 200 21.60 22.44 -16.16
N PHE A 201 21.39 23.72 -16.44
CA PHE A 201 20.80 24.21 -17.67
C PHE A 201 21.82 24.99 -18.51
N ILE A 202 21.83 24.74 -19.82
CA ILE A 202 22.57 25.55 -20.79
C ILE A 202 21.59 26.43 -21.54
N LYS A 203 21.92 27.72 -21.68
CA LYS A 203 21.16 28.63 -22.54
C LYS A 203 21.56 28.39 -23.99
N ASP A 204 20.61 27.97 -24.81
CA ASP A 204 20.80 27.87 -26.25
C ASP A 204 21.06 29.27 -26.83
N ARG A 205 22.16 29.42 -27.56
CA ARG A 205 22.60 30.68 -28.17
C ARG A 205 21.66 31.13 -29.30
N MET A 206 20.91 30.21 -29.92
CA MET A 206 20.01 30.54 -31.02
C MET A 206 18.59 30.86 -30.55
N THR A 207 18.05 30.10 -29.59
CA THR A 207 16.66 30.25 -29.14
C THR A 207 16.51 31.01 -27.81
N GLY A 208 17.61 31.20 -27.07
CA GLY A 208 17.58 31.78 -25.73
C GLY A 208 16.91 30.90 -24.67
N ARG A 209 16.47 29.69 -25.03
CA ARG A 209 15.82 28.74 -24.13
C ARG A 209 16.85 28.04 -23.25
N SER A 210 16.46 27.73 -22.03
CA SER A 210 17.27 26.92 -21.11
C SER A 210 17.01 25.45 -21.39
N ILE A 211 18.03 24.73 -21.84
CA ILE A 211 17.99 23.28 -22.12
C ILE A 211 18.62 22.55 -20.95
N PHE A 212 17.93 21.53 -20.45
CA PHE A 212 18.45 20.65 -19.40
C PHE A 212 19.45 19.66 -19.98
N GLU A 213 20.72 19.73 -19.57
CA GLU A 213 21.80 18.91 -20.15
C GLU A 213 22.60 18.09 -19.14
N GLY A 214 22.41 18.35 -17.83
CA GLY A 214 23.16 17.63 -16.82
C GLY A 214 22.74 17.93 -15.39
N VAL A 215 23.51 17.39 -14.46
CA VAL A 215 23.24 17.46 -13.04
C VAL A 215 24.53 17.73 -12.28
N ILE A 216 24.45 18.54 -11.24
CA ILE A 216 25.57 18.87 -10.36
C ILE A 216 25.45 18.02 -9.10
N ASP A 217 26.48 17.24 -8.79
CA ASP A 217 26.61 16.48 -7.54
C ASP A 217 27.21 17.39 -6.46
N VAL A 218 26.39 17.75 -5.48
CA VAL A 218 26.73 18.70 -4.39
C VAL A 218 27.74 18.07 -3.43
N PHE A 219 27.64 16.76 -3.19
CA PHE A 219 28.42 16.08 -2.17
C PHE A 219 29.82 15.76 -2.69
N ASP A 220 29.92 15.23 -3.90
CA ASP A 220 31.22 14.88 -4.50
C ASP A 220 31.85 16.03 -5.31
N LYS A 221 31.15 17.16 -5.44
CA LYS A 221 31.61 18.40 -6.09
C LYS A 221 31.93 18.22 -7.57
N LYS A 222 31.01 17.58 -8.30
CA LYS A 222 31.21 17.20 -9.70
C LYS A 222 30.04 17.63 -10.57
N LEU A 223 30.35 18.18 -11.74
CA LEU A 223 29.39 18.44 -12.80
C LEU A 223 29.32 17.22 -13.72
N LEU A 224 28.11 16.72 -13.93
CA LEU A 224 27.82 15.52 -14.72
C LEU A 224 27.02 15.95 -15.96
N LEU A 225 27.59 15.74 -17.15
CA LEU A 225 26.96 16.12 -18.42
C LEU A 225 26.69 14.88 -19.27
N TRP A 226 25.46 14.77 -19.79
CA TRP A 226 25.01 13.61 -20.59
C TRP A 226 25.09 13.86 -22.10
N ASN A 227 25.69 14.98 -22.52
CA ASN A 227 25.78 15.37 -23.92
C ASN A 227 26.56 14.37 -24.80
N SER A 228 25.97 14.07 -25.95
CA SER A 228 26.67 13.51 -27.11
C SER A 228 26.48 14.49 -28.28
N PRO A 229 27.52 14.79 -29.09
CA PRO A 229 27.44 15.72 -30.22
C PRO A 229 26.33 15.43 -31.26
N ASN A 230 25.72 14.24 -31.23
CA ASN A 230 24.77 13.76 -32.23
C ASN A 230 23.30 13.64 -31.75
N GLY A 231 22.91 14.29 -30.64
CA GLY A 231 21.50 14.56 -30.32
C GLY A 231 20.63 13.39 -29.81
N ALA A 232 21.13 12.16 -29.81
CA ALA A 232 20.50 11.03 -29.11
C ALA A 232 21.57 10.19 -28.40
N SER A 233 21.61 10.28 -27.07
CA SER A 233 22.47 9.46 -26.23
C SER A 233 21.61 8.51 -25.42
N ASP A 234 21.97 7.22 -25.39
CA ASP A 234 21.37 6.23 -24.48
C ASP A 234 21.70 6.51 -23.00
N GLY A 235 22.42 7.61 -22.71
CA GLY A 235 22.92 7.98 -21.39
C GLY A 235 24.11 7.12 -20.93
N SER A 236 24.75 6.39 -21.85
CA SER A 236 25.89 5.51 -21.55
C SER A 236 27.23 6.25 -21.41
N LYS A 237 27.34 7.45 -21.98
CA LYS A 237 28.52 8.31 -21.86
C LYS A 237 28.14 9.52 -21.00
N VAL A 238 28.85 9.68 -19.88
CA VAL A 238 28.70 10.84 -18.99
C VAL A 238 30.07 11.49 -18.86
N GLU A 239 30.16 12.76 -19.23
CA GLU A 239 31.35 13.55 -18.98
C GLU A 239 31.30 14.06 -17.54
N VAL A 240 32.41 13.89 -16.81
CA VAL A 240 32.49 14.28 -15.41
C VAL A 240 33.61 15.28 -15.20
N ILE A 241 33.22 16.47 -14.74
CA ILE A 241 34.08 17.62 -14.56
C ILE A 241 34.15 17.91 -13.05
N ASP A 242 35.36 17.90 -12.50
CA ASP A 242 35.56 18.28 -11.10
C ASP A 242 35.44 19.80 -10.95
N ILE A 243 34.69 20.24 -9.94
CA ILE A 243 34.39 21.67 -9.72
C ILE A 243 35.40 22.22 -8.70
N ALA A 244 36.13 23.27 -9.11
CA ALA A 244 37.08 24.00 -8.28
C ALA A 244 36.88 25.52 -8.45
N GLU A 245 37.47 26.33 -7.58
CA GLU A 245 37.42 27.81 -7.66
C GLU A 245 37.91 28.32 -9.01
N ASP A 246 38.95 27.71 -9.57
CA ASP A 246 39.54 28.02 -10.89
C ASP A 246 38.84 27.31 -12.07
N SER A 247 37.66 26.71 -11.86
CA SER A 247 36.98 25.96 -12.91
C SER A 247 36.39 26.87 -14.00
N LYS A 248 36.15 26.31 -15.19
CA LYS A 248 35.53 27.01 -16.33
C LYS A 248 34.09 27.49 -16.07
N TYR A 249 33.48 27.13 -14.93
CA TYR A 249 32.07 27.37 -14.60
C TYR A 249 31.92 28.03 -13.21
N PRO A 250 32.23 29.34 -13.08
CA PRO A 250 32.20 30.03 -11.79
C PRO A 250 30.79 30.09 -11.16
N GLU A 251 29.74 30.18 -11.99
CA GLU A 251 28.34 30.17 -11.52
C GLU A 251 27.97 28.84 -10.84
N VAL A 252 28.48 27.72 -11.36
CA VAL A 252 28.23 26.38 -10.81
C VAL A 252 28.93 26.20 -9.46
N TYR A 253 30.14 26.75 -9.31
CA TYR A 253 30.86 26.72 -8.03
C TYR A 253 30.09 27.43 -6.92
N GLN A 254 29.55 28.62 -7.19
CA GLN A 254 28.76 29.39 -6.22
C GLN A 254 27.47 28.65 -5.82
N GLU A 255 26.82 27.97 -6.76
CA GLU A 255 25.61 27.20 -6.48
C GLU A 255 25.91 26.00 -5.57
N VAL A 256 27.02 25.28 -5.83
CA VAL A 256 27.46 24.16 -4.99
C VAL A 256 27.82 24.62 -3.58
N LEU A 257 28.51 25.77 -3.46
CA LEU A 257 28.89 26.34 -2.17
C LEU A 257 27.66 26.56 -1.28
N LYS A 258 26.63 27.23 -1.81
CA LYS A 258 25.38 27.50 -1.08
C LYS A 258 24.61 26.23 -0.73
N CYS A 259 24.53 25.28 -1.66
CA CYS A 259 23.88 23.99 -1.39
C CYS A 259 24.60 23.21 -0.29
N ARG A 260 25.94 23.26 -0.27
CA ARG A 260 26.74 22.59 0.76
C ARG A 260 26.66 23.28 2.12
N GLU A 261 26.66 24.60 2.16
CA GLU A 261 26.43 25.38 3.37
C GLU A 261 25.12 24.93 4.04
N ALA A 262 24.02 24.96 3.29
CA ALA A 262 22.72 24.50 3.79
C ALA A 262 22.72 23.02 4.23
N ALA A 263 23.38 22.14 3.47
CA ALA A 263 23.47 20.71 3.82
C ALA A 263 24.29 20.46 5.09
N VAL A 264 25.40 21.17 5.28
CA VAL A 264 26.26 21.05 6.47
C VAL A 264 25.55 21.58 7.70
N GLU A 265 24.82 22.69 7.60
CA GLU A 265 24.03 23.24 8.71
C GLU A 265 22.92 22.27 9.14
N GLN A 266 22.10 21.79 8.20
CA GLN A 266 21.00 20.87 8.49
C GLN A 266 21.47 19.53 9.04
N LEU A 267 22.55 18.96 8.48
CA LEU A 267 23.11 17.69 8.97
C LEU A 267 23.89 17.89 10.27
N GLY A 268 24.45 19.07 10.50
CA GLY A 268 25.12 19.44 11.75
C GLY A 268 24.16 19.46 12.92
N GLU A 269 22.92 19.92 12.74
CA GLU A 269 21.88 19.83 13.79
C GLU A 269 21.60 18.39 14.26
N PHE A 270 21.89 17.39 13.43
CA PHE A 270 21.57 15.98 13.67
C PHE A 270 22.79 15.13 14.07
N ASP A 271 23.95 15.33 13.43
CA ASP A 271 25.14 14.50 13.63
C ASP A 271 26.35 15.36 14.07
N GLU A 272 26.82 15.13 15.29
CA GLU A 272 27.98 15.81 15.87
C GLU A 272 29.25 15.60 15.04
N ASP A 273 29.38 14.47 14.32
CA ASP A 273 30.54 14.20 13.46
C ASP A 273 30.70 15.26 12.34
N VAL A 274 29.58 15.80 11.85
CA VAL A 274 29.56 16.85 10.82
C VAL A 274 30.03 18.17 11.41
N ILE A 275 29.55 18.51 12.61
CA ILE A 275 29.97 19.72 13.34
C ILE A 275 31.47 19.67 13.62
N ASN A 276 31.98 18.55 14.13
CA ASN A 276 33.40 18.39 14.43
C ASN A 276 34.26 18.53 13.16
N SER A 277 33.84 17.90 12.07
CA SER A 277 34.52 18.02 10.76
C SER A 277 34.52 19.46 10.24
N PHE A 278 33.46 20.22 10.50
CA PHE A 278 33.37 21.62 10.12
C PHE A 278 34.29 22.50 10.97
N PHE A 279 34.32 22.35 12.30
CA PHE A 279 35.22 23.11 13.17
C PHE A 279 36.71 22.83 12.88
N GLU A 280 37.06 21.62 12.45
CA GLU A 280 38.45 21.30 12.06
C GLU A 280 38.87 21.98 10.75
N THR A 281 37.94 22.20 9.83
CA THR A 281 38.24 22.71 8.48
C THR A 281 37.93 24.19 8.29
N GLU A 282 37.03 24.74 9.11
CA GLU A 282 36.45 26.09 9.04
C GLU A 282 35.92 26.46 7.64
N ASP A 283 35.61 25.47 6.80
CA ASP A 283 35.29 25.64 5.38
C ASP A 283 34.32 24.54 4.89
N TYR A 284 33.12 24.95 4.49
CA TYR A 284 32.03 24.08 4.01
C TYR A 284 32.43 23.20 2.80
N MET A 285 33.38 23.65 1.98
CA MET A 285 33.86 22.91 0.79
C MET A 285 34.86 21.80 1.15
N LYS A 286 35.54 21.93 2.29
CA LYS A 286 36.55 20.98 2.77
C LYS A 286 35.96 19.88 3.65
N VAL A 287 34.75 20.05 4.16
CA VAL A 287 34.04 18.99 4.89
C VAL A 287 33.98 17.70 4.05
N PRO A 288 34.47 16.55 4.58
CA PRO A 288 34.54 15.30 3.82
C PRO A 288 33.17 14.81 3.34
N SER A 289 33.07 14.49 2.05
CA SER A 289 31.84 13.95 1.43
C SER A 289 31.40 12.62 2.07
N SER A 290 32.34 11.83 2.59
CA SER A 290 32.04 10.58 3.30
C SER A 290 31.32 10.80 4.62
N THR A 291 31.65 11.85 5.37
CA THR A 291 30.97 12.22 6.61
C THR A 291 29.56 12.69 6.31
N LEU A 292 29.39 13.56 5.32
CA LEU A 292 28.07 14.05 4.88
C LEU A 292 27.16 12.91 4.40
N LYS A 293 27.68 11.99 3.59
CA LYS A 293 26.90 10.82 3.14
C LYS A 293 26.46 9.92 4.30
N LYS A 294 27.33 9.71 5.30
CA LYS A 294 27.00 8.92 6.50
C LYS A 294 25.92 9.60 7.35
N ALA A 295 26.07 10.90 7.61
CA ALA A 295 25.09 11.67 8.37
C ALA A 295 23.74 11.70 7.65
N LEU A 296 23.72 11.95 6.34
CA LEU A 296 22.51 11.93 5.53
C LEU A 296 21.85 10.53 5.52
N ARG A 297 22.64 9.46 5.45
CA ARG A 297 22.11 8.08 5.56
C ARG A 297 21.42 7.87 6.90
N LYS A 298 22.06 8.23 8.02
CA LYS A 298 21.46 8.09 9.36
C LYS A 298 20.16 8.90 9.46
N ALA A 299 20.19 10.17 9.03
CA ALA A 299 19.04 11.06 9.03
C ALA A 299 17.87 10.54 8.16
N CYS A 300 18.18 9.91 7.02
CA CYS A 300 17.18 9.30 6.14
C CYS A 300 16.52 8.09 6.79
N ILE A 301 17.31 7.19 7.40
CA ILE A 301 16.79 5.97 8.04
C ILE A 301 15.90 6.28 9.25
N GLU A 302 16.24 7.31 10.02
CA GLU A 302 15.42 7.77 11.16
C GLU A 302 14.20 8.61 10.73
N GLY A 303 14.09 8.96 9.45
CA GLY A 303 13.00 9.80 8.93
C GLY A 303 13.12 11.28 9.31
N TYR A 304 14.31 11.75 9.70
CA TYR A 304 14.59 13.14 10.04
C TYR A 304 14.72 14.04 8.81
N ALA A 305 15.43 13.57 7.77
CA ALA A 305 15.65 14.31 6.54
C ALA A 305 15.57 13.42 5.29
N THR A 306 15.02 13.97 4.22
CA THR A 306 14.82 13.31 2.93
C THR A 306 15.87 13.78 1.92
N PRO A 307 16.66 12.87 1.32
CA PRO A 307 17.52 13.20 0.19
C PRO A 307 16.69 13.56 -1.05
N VAL A 308 16.97 14.71 -1.68
CA VAL A 308 16.32 15.13 -2.93
C VAL A 308 17.30 15.09 -4.09
N LEU A 309 16.86 14.45 -5.17
CA LEU A 309 17.53 14.36 -6.45
C LEU A 309 16.64 14.89 -7.58
N CYS A 310 17.23 15.20 -8.74
CA CYS A 310 16.53 15.57 -9.96
C CYS A 310 17.09 14.86 -11.20
N GLY A 311 16.28 14.81 -12.24
CA GLY A 311 16.68 14.33 -13.56
C GLY A 311 15.55 14.38 -14.59
N ALA A 312 15.80 13.75 -15.73
CA ALA A 312 14.85 13.62 -16.83
C ALA A 312 14.94 12.19 -17.39
N SER A 313 14.10 11.29 -16.87
CA SER A 313 14.15 9.87 -17.23
C SER A 313 13.85 9.63 -18.71
N PHE A 314 13.03 10.47 -19.35
CA PHE A 314 12.75 10.40 -20.79
C PHE A 314 13.99 10.74 -21.64
N LYS A 315 14.80 11.70 -21.19
CA LYS A 315 16.03 12.16 -21.86
C LYS A 315 17.28 11.38 -21.45
N ASN A 316 17.16 10.32 -20.64
CA ASN A 316 18.28 9.52 -20.14
C ASN A 316 19.25 10.26 -19.21
N ILE A 317 18.77 11.28 -18.47
CA ILE A 317 19.61 12.12 -17.60
C ILE A 317 19.21 11.90 -16.13
N GLY A 318 20.18 11.66 -15.25
CA GLY A 318 19.97 11.67 -13.79
C GLY A 318 19.55 10.34 -13.13
N VAL A 319 19.25 9.29 -13.90
CA VAL A 319 18.83 7.99 -13.35
C VAL A 319 20.00 7.21 -12.70
N GLN A 320 21.23 7.34 -13.20
CA GLN A 320 22.39 6.67 -12.59
C GLN A 320 22.72 7.25 -11.19
N PRO A 321 22.77 8.59 -10.99
CA PRO A 321 22.85 9.16 -9.64
C PRO A 321 21.73 8.71 -8.70
N LEU A 322 20.52 8.50 -9.21
CA LEU A 322 19.41 7.95 -8.42
C LEU A 322 19.69 6.52 -7.94
N LEU A 323 20.21 5.64 -8.81
CA LEU A 323 20.63 4.29 -8.43
C LEU A 323 21.76 4.28 -7.39
N ASP A 324 22.70 5.22 -7.49
CA ASP A 324 23.75 5.40 -6.49
C ASP A 324 23.16 5.86 -5.14
N ALA A 325 22.25 6.83 -5.16
CA ALA A 325 21.56 7.35 -3.97
C ALA A 325 20.72 6.29 -3.26
N ILE A 326 20.06 5.39 -4.00
CA ILE A 326 19.33 4.24 -3.43
C ILE A 326 20.27 3.37 -2.58
N ASN A 327 21.47 3.07 -3.08
CA ASN A 327 22.43 2.26 -2.34
C ASN A 327 23.00 2.99 -1.13
N ASP A 328 23.32 4.28 -1.31
CA ASP A 328 24.01 5.11 -0.32
C ASP A 328 23.09 5.52 0.84
N TYR A 329 21.81 5.84 0.59
CA TYR A 329 20.92 6.43 1.60
C TYR A 329 19.82 5.51 2.11
N LEU A 330 19.24 4.63 1.27
CA LEU A 330 18.15 3.75 1.72
C LEU A 330 18.68 2.59 2.59
N PRO A 331 17.86 2.10 3.54
CA PRO A 331 18.28 1.09 4.51
C PRO A 331 18.42 -0.30 3.90
N SER A 332 19.24 -1.11 4.56
CA SER A 332 19.20 -2.56 4.40
C SER A 332 18.09 -3.18 5.28
N PRO A 333 17.65 -4.42 5.01
CA PRO A 333 16.66 -5.13 5.85
C PRO A 333 17.07 -5.30 7.34
N LEU A 334 18.33 -5.02 7.69
CA LEU A 334 18.86 -5.09 9.05
C LEU A 334 18.70 -3.77 9.82
N GLU A 335 18.57 -2.65 9.10
CA GLU A 335 18.55 -1.29 9.66
C GLU A 335 17.13 -0.74 9.81
N VAL A 336 16.12 -1.43 9.29
CA VAL A 336 14.71 -1.02 9.35
C VAL A 336 14.10 -1.41 10.70
N LYS A 337 13.10 -0.62 11.14
CA LYS A 337 12.28 -0.94 12.29
C LYS A 337 11.70 -2.36 12.14
N PRO A 338 11.94 -3.27 13.11
CA PRO A 338 11.45 -4.64 13.02
C PRO A 338 9.92 -4.67 12.97
N PRO A 339 9.31 -5.57 12.18
CA PRO A 339 7.86 -5.70 12.12
C PRO A 339 7.30 -6.19 13.46
N GLU A 340 6.11 -5.71 13.81
CA GLU A 340 5.39 -6.21 14.98
C GLU A 340 4.91 -7.65 14.73
N VAL A 341 5.28 -8.55 15.63
CA VAL A 341 4.87 -9.96 15.61
C VAL A 341 3.99 -10.21 16.83
N THR A 342 2.71 -10.50 16.58
CA THR A 342 1.74 -10.84 17.61
C THR A 342 1.56 -12.36 17.70
N THR A 343 1.20 -12.85 18.88
CA THR A 343 0.81 -14.26 19.06
C THR A 343 -0.61 -14.37 19.59
N SER A 344 -1.45 -15.09 18.86
CA SER A 344 -2.77 -15.52 19.34
C SER A 344 -2.66 -16.89 19.99
N ALA A 345 -1.91 -17.00 21.09
CA ALA A 345 -1.96 -18.19 21.91
C ALA A 345 -3.09 -18.04 22.93
N ILE A 346 -4.24 -18.67 22.67
CA ILE A 346 -5.22 -18.97 23.72
C ILE A 346 -4.47 -19.86 24.73
N GLN A 347 -4.11 -19.29 25.88
CA GLN A 347 -3.66 -20.11 27.00
C GLN A 347 -4.88 -20.94 27.43
N SER A 348 -4.85 -22.25 27.14
CA SER A 348 -5.67 -23.19 27.89
C SER A 348 -5.27 -23.04 29.36
N ALA A 349 -6.19 -22.46 30.15
CA ALA A 349 -5.98 -22.19 31.56
C ALA A 349 -5.81 -23.52 32.32
N ARG A 350 -4.56 -23.93 32.50
CA ARG A 350 -4.13 -24.79 33.60
C ARG A 350 -2.97 -24.13 34.33
N SER A 351 -3.29 -23.08 35.08
CA SER A 351 -2.44 -22.66 36.19
C SER A 351 -3.32 -22.13 37.32
N LYS A 352 -3.52 -22.97 38.34
CA LYS A 352 -4.03 -22.55 39.64
C LYS A 352 -2.97 -21.63 40.27
N ASN A 353 -3.40 -20.44 40.69
CA ASN A 353 -2.67 -19.44 41.50
C ASN A 353 -1.87 -18.36 40.74
N LYS A 354 -2.54 -17.27 40.35
CA LYS A 354 -2.43 -15.94 40.99
C LYS A 354 -3.32 -14.94 40.28
N LYS A 355 -4.22 -14.30 41.04
CA LYS A 355 -4.91 -13.06 40.67
C LYS A 355 -3.86 -11.96 40.49
N GLN A 356 -3.59 -11.57 39.26
CA GLN A 356 -3.06 -10.26 38.88
C GLN A 356 -3.48 -10.02 37.43
N THR A 357 -4.42 -9.10 37.25
CA THR A 357 -4.75 -8.46 35.98
C THR A 357 -3.50 -7.75 35.47
N VAL A 358 -2.82 -8.36 34.52
CA VAL A 358 -1.77 -7.75 33.70
C VAL A 358 -2.26 -7.88 32.27
N GLN A 359 -2.49 -6.75 31.58
CA GLN A 359 -2.47 -6.71 30.12
C GLN A 359 -1.10 -7.27 29.70
N GLN A 360 -1.02 -8.56 29.38
CA GLN A 360 0.23 -9.16 28.94
C GLN A 360 0.38 -8.85 27.45
N ASP A 361 1.37 -8.01 27.13
CA ASP A 361 1.85 -7.78 25.78
C ASP A 361 2.07 -9.13 25.07
N ASN A 362 1.21 -9.43 24.09
CA ASN A 362 1.28 -10.64 23.25
C ASN A 362 2.36 -10.51 22.14
N SER A 363 3.43 -9.76 22.39
CA SER A 363 4.51 -9.51 21.43
C SER A 363 5.68 -10.48 21.66
N LEU A 364 6.23 -11.04 20.57
CA LEU A 364 7.43 -11.87 20.65
C LEU A 364 8.68 -10.98 20.68
N PRO A 365 9.71 -11.30 21.50
CA PRO A 365 10.94 -10.55 21.49
C PRO A 365 11.68 -10.76 20.17
N ILE A 366 12.07 -9.65 19.54
CA ILE A 366 12.78 -9.62 18.26
C ILE A 366 14.21 -9.13 18.49
N LYS A 367 15.19 -9.84 17.90
CA LYS A 367 16.59 -9.39 17.84
C LYS A 367 17.05 -9.38 16.39
N VAL A 368 17.91 -8.42 16.06
CA VAL A 368 18.55 -8.36 14.74
C VAL A 368 19.96 -8.93 14.85
N ASP A 369 20.23 -10.02 14.13
CA ASP A 369 21.54 -10.63 13.97
C ASP A 369 22.13 -10.24 12.60
N PRO A 370 23.38 -9.75 12.51
CA PRO A 370 24.03 -9.42 11.24
C PRO A 370 24.12 -10.57 10.22
N ARG A 371 24.09 -11.83 10.66
CA ARG A 371 24.21 -13.01 9.78
C ARG A 371 22.88 -13.63 9.39
N ASP A 372 22.01 -13.85 10.37
CA ASP A 372 20.74 -14.56 10.18
C ASP A 372 19.56 -13.60 9.91
N GLY A 373 19.76 -12.30 10.11
CA GLY A 373 18.74 -11.28 9.95
C GLY A 373 17.88 -11.16 11.20
N LEU A 374 16.57 -11.07 11.01
CA LEU A 374 15.65 -10.94 12.13
C LEU A 374 15.48 -12.30 12.81
N VAL A 375 15.72 -12.37 14.11
CA VAL A 375 15.57 -13.57 14.94
C VAL A 375 14.40 -13.34 15.90
N ILE A 376 13.32 -14.08 15.67
CA ILE A 376 12.12 -14.03 16.49
C ILE A 376 12.26 -15.03 17.64
N ASN A 377 11.96 -14.61 18.87
CA ASN A 377 11.98 -15.45 20.06
C ASN A 377 13.34 -16.14 20.34
N ASN A 378 14.46 -15.52 19.97
CA ASN A 378 15.81 -16.11 20.00
C ASN A 378 15.94 -17.46 19.25
N ASN A 379 15.01 -17.78 18.34
CA ASN A 379 15.05 -19.01 17.55
C ASN A 379 15.56 -18.74 16.13
N HIS A 380 16.84 -18.98 15.88
CA HIS A 380 17.47 -18.83 14.56
C HIS A 380 16.85 -19.73 13.48
N ASN A 381 16.16 -20.81 13.89
CA ASN A 381 15.55 -21.76 12.97
C ASN A 381 14.08 -21.44 12.66
N LEU A 382 13.49 -20.42 13.27
CA LEU A 382 12.12 -20.01 12.99
C LEU A 382 12.08 -19.25 11.66
N MET A 383 11.41 -19.83 10.67
CA MET A 383 11.13 -19.17 9.40
C MET A 383 9.77 -18.49 9.50
N THR A 384 9.75 -17.19 9.21
CA THR A 384 8.52 -16.40 9.12
C THR A 384 8.53 -15.61 7.82
N ALA A 385 7.46 -15.75 7.04
CA ALA A 385 7.28 -15.03 5.79
C ALA A 385 5.85 -14.47 5.68
N LEU A 386 5.71 -13.34 5.01
CA LEU A 386 4.41 -12.73 4.68
C LEU A 386 4.09 -12.98 3.20
N ALA A 387 2.94 -13.58 2.92
CA ALA A 387 2.36 -13.58 1.58
C ALA A 387 1.67 -12.25 1.33
N PHE A 388 2.10 -11.50 0.31
CA PHE A 388 1.60 -10.14 0.07
C PHE A 388 0.98 -9.94 -1.31
N LYS A 389 1.19 -10.88 -2.25
CA LYS A 389 0.57 -10.85 -3.58
C LYS A 389 0.38 -12.28 -4.08
N VAL A 390 -0.77 -12.56 -4.69
CA VAL A 390 -1.05 -13.83 -5.37
C VAL A 390 -1.37 -13.53 -6.83
N ILE A 391 -0.83 -14.33 -7.75
CA ILE A 391 -1.06 -14.22 -9.20
C ILE A 391 -1.31 -15.61 -9.76
N SER A 392 -2.28 -15.74 -10.66
CA SER A 392 -2.49 -16.92 -11.49
C SER A 392 -1.79 -16.75 -12.84
N HIS A 393 -0.93 -17.70 -13.20
CA HIS A 393 -0.27 -17.73 -14.51
C HIS A 393 -0.75 -18.94 -15.33
N PRO A 394 -1.14 -18.78 -16.61
CA PRO A 394 -1.74 -19.86 -17.41
C PRO A 394 -0.95 -21.17 -17.45
N VAL A 395 0.39 -21.09 -17.58
CA VAL A 395 1.27 -22.26 -17.67
C VAL A 395 1.78 -22.76 -16.30
N ARG A 396 1.97 -21.86 -15.33
CA ARG A 396 2.69 -22.15 -14.08
C ARG A 396 1.75 -22.35 -12.88
N GLY A 397 0.46 -22.11 -13.08
CA GLY A 397 -0.54 -22.13 -12.03
C GLY A 397 -0.40 -20.95 -11.08
N ILE A 398 -0.81 -21.16 -9.84
CA ILE A 398 -0.83 -20.12 -8.80
C ILE A 398 0.60 -19.84 -8.29
N MET A 399 0.92 -18.56 -8.26
CA MET A 399 2.18 -18.00 -7.79
C MET A 399 1.92 -17.07 -6.61
N VAL A 400 2.51 -17.37 -5.45
CA VAL A 400 2.35 -16.60 -4.21
C VAL A 400 3.65 -15.87 -3.93
N PHE A 401 3.62 -14.54 -3.99
CA PHE A 401 4.74 -13.68 -3.65
C PHE A 401 4.85 -13.56 -2.13
N VAL A 402 6.05 -13.83 -1.63
CA VAL A 402 6.37 -13.83 -0.21
C VAL A 402 7.60 -12.99 0.08
N ARG A 403 7.56 -12.29 1.22
CA ARG A 403 8.75 -11.67 1.83
C ARG A 403 9.15 -12.49 3.06
N VAL A 404 10.38 -12.98 3.08
CA VAL A 404 10.93 -13.72 4.22
C VAL A 404 11.52 -12.73 5.21
N TYR A 405 11.03 -12.73 6.46
CA TYR A 405 11.50 -11.84 7.51
C TYR A 405 12.51 -12.51 8.45
N SER A 406 12.29 -13.78 8.78
CA SER A 406 13.15 -14.55 9.69
C SER A 406 13.47 -15.91 9.06
N GLY A 407 14.67 -16.43 9.34
CA GLY A 407 15.08 -17.78 8.93
C GLY A 407 15.30 -17.95 7.42
N LYS A 408 15.27 -19.22 6.98
CA LYS A 408 15.43 -19.60 5.56
C LYS A 408 14.30 -20.52 5.11
N LEU A 409 13.69 -20.20 3.98
CA LEU A 409 12.68 -21.01 3.32
C LEU A 409 13.34 -21.91 2.27
N GLN A 410 13.10 -23.21 2.36
CA GLN A 410 13.65 -24.22 1.44
C GLN A 410 12.53 -24.80 0.56
N PRO A 411 12.81 -25.21 -0.69
CA PRO A 411 11.82 -25.82 -1.56
C PRO A 411 11.28 -27.12 -0.96
N HIS A 412 10.03 -27.45 -1.28
CA HIS A 412 9.33 -28.63 -0.78
C HIS A 412 9.17 -28.71 0.75
N SER A 413 9.20 -27.58 1.47
CA SER A 413 8.88 -27.54 2.89
C SER A 413 7.38 -27.61 3.16
N THR A 414 7.01 -28.08 4.34
CA THR A 414 5.66 -27.91 4.87
C THR A 414 5.64 -26.64 5.72
N VAL A 415 4.85 -25.66 5.31
CA VAL A 415 4.63 -24.40 6.02
C VAL A 415 3.29 -24.46 6.75
N LEU A 416 3.18 -23.79 7.88
CA LEU A 416 1.94 -23.60 8.62
C LEU A 416 1.42 -22.20 8.30
N ASN A 417 0.17 -22.11 7.86
CA ASN A 417 -0.52 -20.82 7.79
C ASN A 417 -0.99 -20.45 9.20
N SER A 418 -0.48 -19.36 9.77
CA SER A 418 -0.84 -18.98 11.14
C SER A 418 -2.22 -18.36 11.26
N ARG A 419 -2.85 -17.93 10.16
CA ARG A 419 -4.25 -17.49 10.13
C ARG A 419 -5.20 -18.68 10.20
N THR A 420 -5.05 -19.66 9.31
CA THR A 420 -5.98 -20.80 9.21
C THR A 420 -5.58 -22.00 10.09
N GLY A 421 -4.33 -22.08 10.54
CA GLY A 421 -3.79 -23.25 11.24
C GLY A 421 -3.48 -24.43 10.33
N GLU A 422 -3.66 -24.30 9.02
CA GLU A 422 -3.47 -25.37 8.05
C GLU A 422 -2.01 -25.58 7.67
N LYS A 423 -1.63 -26.85 7.47
CA LYS A 423 -0.30 -27.22 7.02
C LYS A 423 -0.30 -27.38 5.50
N VAL A 424 0.45 -26.52 4.84
CA VAL A 424 0.53 -26.45 3.38
C VAL A 424 1.90 -26.92 2.93
N ARG A 425 1.96 -27.82 1.95
CA ARG A 425 3.22 -28.23 1.32
C ARG A 425 3.52 -27.31 0.15
N ILE A 426 4.66 -26.65 0.18
CA ILE A 426 5.06 -25.75 -0.90
C ILE A 426 5.78 -26.49 -2.04
N GLY A 427 5.70 -25.96 -3.25
CA GLY A 427 6.38 -26.48 -4.42
C GLY A 427 7.80 -25.94 -4.58
N LYS A 428 8.06 -25.32 -5.74
CA LYS A 428 9.34 -24.71 -6.07
C LYS A 428 9.40 -23.27 -5.56
N LEU A 429 10.62 -22.78 -5.36
CA LEU A 429 10.89 -21.38 -5.05
C LEU A 429 11.45 -20.69 -6.28
N LEU A 430 10.87 -19.55 -6.62
CA LEU A 430 11.24 -18.73 -7.78
C LEU A 430 11.63 -17.32 -7.31
N LEU A 431 12.53 -16.68 -8.03
CA LEU A 431 12.76 -15.25 -7.97
C LEU A 431 12.26 -14.67 -9.29
N MET A 432 11.32 -13.72 -9.21
CA MET A 432 10.75 -13.10 -10.39
C MET A 432 11.60 -11.89 -10.79
N ASN A 433 11.91 -11.81 -12.08
CA ASN A 433 12.42 -10.61 -12.72
C ASN A 433 11.42 -10.20 -13.78
N ALA A 434 10.47 -9.35 -13.39
CA ALA A 434 9.25 -9.10 -14.17
C ALA A 434 8.54 -10.42 -14.49
N ASP A 435 8.43 -10.82 -15.78
CA ASP A 435 7.76 -12.07 -16.18
C ASP A 435 8.72 -13.29 -16.29
N ILE A 436 10.03 -13.09 -16.13
CA ILE A 436 11.03 -14.17 -16.27
C ILE A 436 11.30 -14.78 -14.87
N PRO A 437 10.87 -16.02 -14.59
CA PRO A 437 11.14 -16.66 -13.32
C PRO A 437 12.52 -17.32 -13.32
N GLN A 438 13.20 -17.25 -12.18
CA GLN A 438 14.44 -17.97 -11.93
C GLN A 438 14.28 -18.89 -10.72
N GLU A 439 14.49 -20.20 -10.90
CA GLU A 439 14.41 -21.17 -9.80
C GLU A 439 15.57 -21.00 -8.81
N VAL A 440 15.27 -20.93 -7.51
CA VAL A 440 16.24 -20.72 -6.43
C VAL A 440 16.26 -21.87 -5.43
N ARG A 441 17.43 -22.13 -4.82
CA ARG A 441 17.62 -23.24 -3.86
C ARG A 441 17.04 -22.95 -2.48
N HIS A 442 16.96 -21.69 -2.08
CA HIS A 442 16.36 -21.23 -0.83
C HIS A 442 16.10 -19.72 -0.92
N LEU A 443 15.18 -19.22 -0.09
CA LEU A 443 14.98 -17.80 0.15
C LEU A 443 15.43 -17.50 1.59
N SER A 444 16.33 -16.53 1.76
CA SER A 444 16.81 -16.09 3.07
C SER A 444 16.02 -14.88 3.58
N SER A 445 16.15 -14.58 4.87
CA SER A 445 15.72 -13.32 5.47
C SER A 445 16.04 -12.10 4.59
N GLY A 446 15.07 -11.20 4.46
CA GLY A 446 15.14 -9.98 3.64
C GLY A 446 14.88 -10.19 2.15
N SER A 447 14.73 -11.43 1.66
CA SER A 447 14.47 -11.71 0.25
C SER A 447 12.98 -11.71 -0.08
N ILE A 448 12.66 -11.20 -1.26
CA ILE A 448 11.35 -11.34 -1.91
C ILE A 448 11.45 -12.46 -2.93
N GLY A 449 10.50 -13.39 -2.90
CA GLY A 449 10.45 -14.52 -3.83
C GLY A 449 9.03 -15.02 -4.04
N VAL A 450 8.89 -16.06 -4.84
CA VAL A 450 7.61 -16.65 -5.22
C VAL A 450 7.59 -18.13 -4.89
N ILE A 451 6.48 -18.55 -4.31
CA ILE A 451 6.15 -19.94 -4.00
C ILE A 451 5.15 -20.44 -5.04
N THR A 452 5.34 -21.65 -5.53
CA THR A 452 4.40 -22.31 -6.45
C THR A 452 3.76 -23.56 -5.83
N GLY A 453 2.66 -24.01 -6.43
CA GLY A 453 2.06 -25.32 -6.12
C GLY A 453 1.15 -25.34 -4.89
N THR A 454 0.57 -24.20 -4.53
CA THR A 454 -0.40 -24.09 -3.44
C THR A 454 -1.53 -23.12 -3.79
N ASP A 455 -2.75 -23.54 -3.49
CA ASP A 455 -4.00 -22.81 -3.63
C ASP A 455 -4.57 -22.33 -2.27
N HIS A 456 -4.05 -22.85 -1.16
CA HIS A 456 -4.52 -22.54 0.20
C HIS A 456 -3.97 -21.25 0.82
N ILE A 457 -3.09 -20.52 0.13
CA ILE A 457 -2.45 -19.30 0.65
C ILE A 457 -3.05 -18.07 -0.04
N VAL A 458 -3.46 -17.09 0.77
CA VAL A 458 -4.06 -15.82 0.33
C VAL A 458 -3.15 -14.64 0.72
N THR A 459 -3.32 -13.50 0.06
CA THR A 459 -2.67 -12.24 0.43
C THR A 459 -2.97 -11.86 1.89
N GLY A 460 -1.93 -11.50 2.64
CA GLY A 460 -2.00 -11.18 4.08
C GLY A 460 -1.63 -12.35 5.00
N ASP A 461 -1.50 -13.57 4.46
CA ASP A 461 -1.17 -14.74 5.28
C ASP A 461 0.27 -14.72 5.79
N THR A 462 0.44 -15.08 7.06
CA THR A 462 1.75 -15.31 7.65
C THR A 462 2.08 -16.81 7.60
N LEU A 463 3.22 -17.14 6.99
CA LEU A 463 3.72 -18.49 6.84
C LEU A 463 4.82 -18.75 7.86
N VAL A 464 4.68 -19.84 8.60
CA VAL A 464 5.63 -20.24 9.66
C VAL A 464 6.16 -21.64 9.39
N CYS A 465 7.48 -21.84 9.46
CA CYS A 465 8.06 -23.17 9.38
C CYS A 465 9.39 -23.28 10.15
N HIS A 466 9.82 -24.50 10.44
CA HIS A 466 11.18 -24.72 10.94
C HIS A 466 12.14 -24.80 9.74
N SER A 467 13.17 -23.96 9.73
CA SER A 467 14.08 -23.79 8.60
C SER A 467 14.87 -25.07 8.24
N VAL A 468 15.39 -25.78 9.26
CA VAL A 468 16.18 -27.02 9.06
C VAL A 468 15.31 -28.27 8.82
N SER A 469 14.32 -28.50 9.69
CA SER A 469 13.44 -29.67 9.65
C SER A 469 12.41 -29.66 8.51
N LYS A 470 12.20 -28.50 7.88
CA LYS A 470 11.20 -28.27 6.82
C LYS A 470 9.76 -28.57 7.26
N ASN A 471 9.51 -28.68 8.56
CA ASN A 471 8.24 -29.07 9.12
C ASN A 471 7.85 -28.17 10.31
N PRO A 472 6.57 -27.79 10.44
CA PRO A 472 6.14 -26.90 11.51
C PRO A 472 5.95 -27.65 12.85
N ASN A 473 5.89 -28.99 12.83
CA ASN A 473 5.60 -29.79 14.03
C ASN A 473 6.62 -29.58 15.17
N GLN A 474 7.88 -29.35 14.81
CA GLN A 474 8.99 -29.15 15.75
C GLN A 474 9.04 -27.74 16.35
N LEU A 475 8.15 -26.83 15.93
CA LEU A 475 8.07 -25.49 16.52
C LEU A 475 7.28 -25.51 17.84
N PRO A 476 7.72 -24.73 18.85
CA PRO A 476 6.93 -24.43 20.04
C PRO A 476 5.54 -23.86 19.70
N PRO A 477 4.52 -24.09 20.56
CA PRO A 477 3.15 -23.63 20.30
C PRO A 477 3.04 -22.11 20.14
N LYS A 478 3.80 -21.31 20.91
CA LYS A 478 3.82 -19.85 20.78
C LYS A 478 4.34 -19.36 19.42
N GLU A 479 5.30 -20.09 18.85
CA GLU A 479 5.90 -19.75 17.55
C GLU A 479 5.00 -20.19 16.38
N LYS A 480 4.23 -21.27 16.55
CA LYS A 480 3.22 -21.71 15.57
C LYS A 480 2.11 -20.68 15.37
N SER A 481 1.79 -19.91 16.42
CA SER A 481 0.80 -18.83 16.39
C SER A 481 1.39 -17.46 16.04
N ALA A 482 2.65 -17.38 15.58
CA ALA A 482 3.25 -16.10 15.21
C ALA A 482 2.53 -15.51 13.99
N ARG A 483 2.01 -14.29 14.15
CA ARG A 483 1.31 -13.53 13.11
C ARG A 483 2.03 -12.21 12.92
N LEU A 484 2.38 -11.91 11.66
CA LEU A 484 2.75 -10.56 11.26
C LEU A 484 1.48 -9.72 11.18
N LEU A 485 1.61 -8.40 11.35
CA LEU A 485 0.47 -7.49 11.25
C LEU A 485 -0.27 -7.70 9.90
N PRO A 486 -1.59 -7.99 9.93
CA PRO A 486 -2.37 -8.21 8.72
C PRO A 486 -2.50 -6.92 7.90
N ILE A 487 -2.70 -7.09 6.60
CA ILE A 487 -2.98 -5.98 5.68
C ILE A 487 -4.47 -5.64 5.83
N LYS A 488 -4.79 -4.43 6.27
CA LYS A 488 -6.18 -3.96 6.35
C LYS A 488 -6.73 -3.79 4.92
N VAL A 489 -7.82 -4.50 4.62
CA VAL A 489 -8.52 -4.39 3.33
C VAL A 489 -9.63 -3.35 3.48
N PRO A 490 -9.67 -2.29 2.66
CA PRO A 490 -10.78 -1.35 2.65
C PRO A 490 -12.10 -2.01 2.22
N PRO A 491 -13.27 -1.56 2.72
CA PRO A 491 -14.55 -2.12 2.32
C PRO A 491 -14.85 -1.84 0.83
N PRO A 492 -15.52 -2.76 0.12
CA PRO A 492 -15.96 -2.53 -1.26
C PRO A 492 -17.13 -1.53 -1.29
N VAL A 493 -17.16 -0.68 -2.30
CA VAL A 493 -18.17 0.40 -2.42
C VAL A 493 -18.94 0.36 -3.74
N PHE A 494 -18.40 -0.32 -4.74
CA PHE A 494 -19.05 -0.57 -6.03
C PHE A 494 -19.38 -2.04 -6.17
N SER A 495 -20.42 -2.35 -6.96
CA SER A 495 -20.85 -3.70 -7.28
C SER A 495 -21.26 -3.83 -8.75
N VAL A 496 -21.14 -5.03 -9.29
CA VAL A 496 -21.55 -5.36 -10.66
C VAL A 496 -22.17 -6.75 -10.68
N SER A 497 -23.27 -6.93 -11.39
CA SER A 497 -23.85 -8.25 -11.61
C SER A 497 -23.07 -9.01 -12.68
N ILE A 498 -22.84 -10.30 -12.45
CA ILE A 498 -22.13 -11.20 -13.36
C ILE A 498 -22.96 -12.47 -13.54
N GLU A 499 -23.36 -12.72 -14.78
CA GLU A 499 -24.15 -13.89 -15.15
C GLU A 499 -23.40 -14.74 -16.18
N PRO A 500 -23.39 -16.07 -16.05
CA PRO A 500 -22.88 -16.92 -17.11
C PRO A 500 -23.84 -16.90 -18.30
N ALA A 501 -23.33 -16.76 -19.52
CA ALA A 501 -24.17 -16.76 -20.74
C ALA A 501 -24.91 -18.11 -20.96
N SER A 502 -24.46 -19.17 -20.30
CA SER A 502 -25.10 -20.49 -20.32
C SER A 502 -24.80 -21.27 -19.04
N VAL A 503 -25.67 -22.24 -18.70
CA VAL A 503 -25.50 -23.11 -17.52
C VAL A 503 -24.18 -23.89 -17.56
N SER A 504 -23.69 -24.26 -18.75
CA SER A 504 -22.41 -24.96 -18.93
C SER A 504 -21.20 -24.12 -18.53
N GLU A 505 -21.29 -22.79 -18.63
CA GLU A 505 -20.20 -21.88 -18.28
C GLU A 505 -20.14 -21.57 -16.77
N ASN A 506 -21.19 -21.90 -16.01
CA ASN A 506 -21.28 -21.54 -14.59
C ASN A 506 -20.10 -22.09 -13.77
N ARG A 507 -19.72 -23.36 -13.99
CA ARG A 507 -18.57 -23.97 -13.30
C ARG A 507 -17.25 -23.28 -13.65
N LYS A 508 -17.10 -22.83 -14.89
CA LYS A 508 -15.90 -22.10 -15.34
C LYS A 508 -15.86 -20.70 -14.71
N LEU A 509 -16.99 -20.01 -14.72
CA LEU A 509 -17.17 -18.71 -14.07
C LEU A 509 -16.81 -18.79 -12.58
N GLU A 510 -17.36 -19.75 -11.85
CA GLU A 510 -17.08 -19.95 -10.42
C GLU A 510 -15.58 -20.22 -10.16
N THR A 511 -14.94 -21.03 -10.99
CA THR A 511 -13.49 -21.30 -10.88
C THR A 511 -12.65 -20.04 -11.12
N CYS A 512 -13.04 -19.23 -12.12
CA CYS A 512 -12.36 -17.98 -12.47
C CYS A 512 -12.59 -16.88 -11.41
N LEU A 513 -13.81 -16.73 -10.89
CA LEU A 513 -14.13 -15.79 -9.81
C LEU A 513 -13.35 -16.13 -8.54
N ASN A 514 -13.30 -17.41 -8.14
CA ASN A 514 -12.47 -17.86 -7.01
C ASN A 514 -10.97 -17.55 -7.22
N THR A 515 -10.51 -17.57 -8.47
CA THR A 515 -9.14 -17.18 -8.80
C THR A 515 -8.93 -15.68 -8.62
N LEU A 516 -9.87 -14.84 -9.09
CA LEU A 516 -9.81 -13.38 -8.94
C LEU A 516 -9.88 -12.93 -7.47
N LEU A 517 -10.82 -13.47 -6.69
CA LEU A 517 -10.97 -13.16 -5.26
C LEU A 517 -9.71 -13.52 -4.46
N ARG A 518 -8.97 -14.54 -4.91
CA ARG A 518 -7.71 -14.93 -4.28
C ARG A 518 -6.56 -13.99 -4.64
N GLU A 519 -6.51 -13.50 -5.87
CA GLU A 519 -5.52 -12.51 -6.32
C GLU A 519 -5.74 -11.16 -5.63
N ASP A 520 -6.99 -10.75 -5.50
CA ASP A 520 -7.40 -9.48 -4.90
C ASP A 520 -8.47 -9.67 -3.81
N PRO A 521 -8.07 -9.65 -2.52
CA PRO A 521 -9.00 -9.78 -1.40
C PRO A 521 -9.91 -8.55 -1.20
N SER A 522 -9.69 -7.45 -1.93
CA SER A 522 -10.61 -6.31 -1.90
C SER A 522 -11.88 -6.57 -2.73
N LEU A 523 -11.85 -7.58 -3.61
CA LEU A 523 -13.03 -8.05 -4.31
C LEU A 523 -13.86 -8.96 -3.40
N HIS A 524 -15.18 -8.76 -3.42
CA HIS A 524 -16.14 -9.55 -2.65
C HIS A 524 -17.21 -10.10 -3.58
N LEU A 525 -17.55 -11.38 -3.42
CA LEU A 525 -18.61 -12.01 -4.20
C LEU A 525 -19.78 -12.34 -3.29
N SER A 526 -20.96 -11.83 -3.62
CA SER A 526 -22.22 -12.24 -3.02
C SER A 526 -23.11 -12.90 -4.08
N TYR A 527 -23.97 -13.80 -3.63
CA TYR A 527 -24.99 -14.41 -4.48
C TYR A 527 -26.35 -13.92 -4.02
N ASP A 528 -27.12 -13.36 -4.94
CA ASP A 528 -28.48 -12.91 -4.66
C ASP A 528 -29.46 -14.05 -4.98
N GLU A 529 -30.08 -14.60 -3.93
CA GLU A 529 -31.03 -15.72 -4.04
C GLU A 529 -32.33 -15.33 -4.76
N GLU A 530 -32.69 -14.04 -4.80
CA GLU A 530 -33.95 -13.56 -5.39
C GLU A 530 -33.82 -13.32 -6.89
N THR A 531 -32.72 -12.68 -7.31
CA THR A 531 -32.42 -12.47 -8.74
C THR A 531 -31.70 -13.66 -9.36
N GLY A 532 -31.09 -14.54 -8.55
CA GLY A 532 -30.25 -15.65 -9.01
C GLY A 532 -28.92 -15.20 -9.59
N GLN A 533 -28.48 -13.97 -9.28
CA GLN A 533 -27.31 -13.33 -9.87
C GLN A 533 -26.10 -13.38 -8.93
N ASN A 534 -24.91 -13.48 -9.51
CA ASN A 534 -23.68 -13.22 -8.75
C ASN A 534 -23.40 -11.72 -8.76
N ILE A 535 -23.14 -11.13 -7.60
CA ILE A 535 -22.79 -9.72 -7.44
C ILE A 535 -21.32 -9.64 -7.03
N LEU A 536 -20.49 -9.08 -7.90
CA LEU A 536 -19.08 -8.83 -7.64
C LEU A 536 -18.89 -7.39 -7.18
N SER A 537 -18.36 -7.21 -5.97
CA SER A 537 -18.13 -5.90 -5.36
C SER A 537 -16.64 -5.57 -5.26
N GLY A 538 -16.28 -4.29 -5.39
CA GLY A 538 -14.90 -3.81 -5.40
C GLY A 538 -14.77 -2.35 -4.96
N MET A 539 -13.51 -1.88 -4.85
CA MET A 539 -13.18 -0.56 -4.31
C MET A 539 -13.41 0.63 -5.25
N GLY A 540 -13.48 0.41 -6.56
CA GLY A 540 -13.48 1.48 -7.56
C GLY A 540 -14.16 1.08 -8.86
N GLU A 541 -14.62 2.07 -9.63
CA GLU A 541 -15.21 1.87 -10.97
C GLU A 541 -14.16 1.27 -11.92
N LEU A 542 -12.96 1.87 -11.96
CA LEU A 542 -11.85 1.39 -12.81
C LEU A 542 -11.41 -0.02 -12.37
N HIS A 543 -11.43 -0.29 -11.07
CA HIS A 543 -11.08 -1.59 -10.53
C HIS A 543 -12.03 -2.70 -11.02
N LEU A 544 -13.34 -2.47 -10.97
CA LEU A 544 -14.33 -3.43 -11.50
C LEU A 544 -14.28 -3.54 -13.03
N GLU A 545 -14.04 -2.44 -13.74
CA GLU A 545 -13.92 -2.45 -15.20
C GLU A 545 -12.75 -3.34 -15.66
N ILE A 546 -11.59 -3.22 -15.01
CA ILE A 546 -10.43 -4.08 -15.29
C ILE A 546 -10.72 -5.52 -14.90
N THR A 547 -11.39 -5.76 -13.77
CA THR A 547 -11.75 -7.12 -13.35
C THR A 547 -12.70 -7.79 -14.35
N LYS A 548 -13.68 -7.05 -14.88
CA LYS A 548 -14.57 -7.48 -15.97
C LYS A 548 -13.76 -7.83 -17.22
N ASP A 549 -12.86 -6.94 -17.62
CA ASP A 549 -12.02 -7.14 -18.81
C ASP A 549 -11.16 -8.41 -18.68
N ARG A 550 -10.54 -8.64 -17.52
CA ARG A 550 -9.77 -9.86 -17.25
C ARG A 550 -10.64 -11.13 -17.29
N LEU A 551 -11.87 -11.06 -16.78
CA LEU A 551 -12.79 -12.19 -16.80
C LEU A 551 -13.16 -12.61 -18.24
N ILE A 552 -13.47 -11.63 -19.08
CA ILE A 552 -13.93 -11.84 -20.45
C ILE A 552 -12.75 -12.13 -21.38
N ASN A 553 -11.71 -11.29 -21.38
CA ASN A 553 -10.62 -11.34 -22.36
C ASN A 553 -9.48 -12.28 -21.95
N ASP A 554 -9.02 -12.24 -20.69
CA ASP A 554 -7.87 -13.06 -20.25
C ASP A 554 -8.29 -14.50 -19.95
N MET A 555 -9.34 -14.66 -19.13
CA MET A 555 -9.85 -15.98 -18.71
C MET A 555 -10.84 -16.60 -19.70
N LYS A 556 -11.26 -15.83 -20.73
CA LYS A 556 -12.15 -16.28 -21.81
C LYS A 556 -13.44 -16.89 -21.26
N VAL A 557 -14.00 -16.29 -20.23
CA VAL A 557 -15.30 -16.69 -19.68
C VAL A 557 -16.39 -15.97 -20.46
N ASN A 558 -17.36 -16.72 -20.95
CA ASN A 558 -18.52 -16.12 -21.61
C ASN A 558 -19.57 -15.76 -20.55
N ALA A 559 -19.45 -14.54 -20.02
CA ALA A 559 -20.34 -14.00 -19.00
C ALA A 559 -20.89 -12.64 -19.43
N GLU A 560 -22.16 -12.41 -19.16
CA GLU A 560 -22.79 -11.09 -19.25
C GLU A 560 -22.52 -10.34 -17.95
N VAL A 561 -22.02 -9.12 -18.09
CA VAL A 561 -21.64 -8.28 -16.95
C VAL A 561 -22.43 -7.00 -17.02
N GLY A 562 -23.23 -6.74 -15.99
CA GLY A 562 -24.07 -5.58 -15.85
C GLY A 562 -23.29 -4.27 -15.73
N GLU A 563 -24.03 -3.19 -15.50
CA GLU A 563 -23.44 -1.87 -15.20
C GLU A 563 -22.97 -1.80 -13.75
N VAL A 564 -21.94 -1.00 -13.49
CA VAL A 564 -21.42 -0.76 -12.15
C VAL A 564 -22.46 0.04 -11.36
N ARG A 565 -22.90 -0.51 -10.22
CA ARG A 565 -23.86 0.09 -9.29
C ARG A 565 -23.22 0.32 -7.93
N VAL A 566 -23.69 1.33 -7.22
CA VAL A 566 -23.28 1.55 -5.82
C VAL A 566 -24.00 0.56 -4.92
N THR A 567 -23.26 -0.01 -3.97
CA THR A 567 -23.84 -0.91 -2.97
C THR A 567 -24.53 -0.10 -1.89
N TYR A 568 -25.85 -0.26 -1.76
CA TYR A 568 -26.62 0.26 -0.64
C TYR A 568 -26.74 -0.80 0.45
N LYS A 569 -26.93 -0.36 1.68
CA LYS A 569 -27.31 -1.22 2.81
C LYS A 569 -28.62 -0.74 3.41
N GLU A 570 -29.17 -1.48 4.36
CA GLU A 570 -30.37 -1.06 5.09
C GLU A 570 -30.08 -0.91 6.58
N THR A 571 -30.86 -0.06 7.25
CA THR A 571 -30.90 0.03 8.71
C THR A 571 -32.32 0.35 9.16
N ILE A 572 -32.62 0.02 10.40
CA ILE A 572 -33.80 0.54 11.09
C ILE A 572 -33.48 1.90 11.71
N THR A 573 -34.52 2.66 12.06
CA THR A 573 -34.42 3.97 12.73
C THR A 573 -34.96 3.93 14.15
N SER A 574 -35.82 2.96 14.46
CA SER A 574 -36.42 2.75 15.78
C SER A 574 -36.21 1.31 16.22
N PRO A 575 -35.91 1.07 17.51
CA PRO A 575 -35.76 -0.29 18.04
C PRO A 575 -37.07 -1.06 17.97
N THR A 576 -36.96 -2.39 17.86
CA THR A 576 -38.08 -3.31 18.03
C THR A 576 -38.35 -3.57 19.52
N GLY A 577 -39.56 -4.04 19.82
CA GLY A 577 -39.82 -4.72 21.09
C GLY A 577 -39.06 -6.06 21.20
N TYR A 578 -39.23 -6.74 22.33
CA TYR A 578 -38.76 -8.11 22.50
C TYR A 578 -39.71 -9.10 21.79
N PHE A 579 -39.14 -9.96 20.96
CA PHE A 579 -39.83 -11.04 20.27
C PHE A 579 -39.33 -12.38 20.79
N THR A 580 -40.26 -13.29 21.04
CA THR A 580 -39.98 -14.64 21.53
C THR A 580 -40.25 -15.66 20.43
N GLY A 581 -39.21 -16.37 19.99
CA GLY A 581 -39.33 -17.52 19.10
C GLY A 581 -39.28 -18.83 19.87
N VAL A 582 -40.18 -19.76 19.56
CA VAL A 582 -40.26 -21.09 20.17
C VAL A 582 -40.23 -22.15 19.08
N SER A 583 -39.37 -23.15 19.22
CA SER A 583 -39.38 -24.35 18.35
C SER A 583 -40.17 -25.50 18.99
N PRO A 584 -40.80 -26.36 18.16
CA PRO A 584 -41.38 -27.62 18.61
C PRO A 584 -40.42 -28.52 19.41
N ASP A 585 -39.11 -28.39 19.19
CA ASP A 585 -38.07 -29.22 19.80
C ASP A 585 -37.62 -28.72 21.20
N GLY A 586 -38.29 -27.70 21.76
CA GLY A 586 -38.04 -27.19 23.12
C GLY A 586 -36.95 -26.11 23.22
N TYR A 587 -36.67 -25.42 22.12
CA TYR A 587 -35.75 -24.27 22.09
C TYR A 587 -36.56 -22.98 22.12
N GLU A 588 -36.07 -21.98 22.85
CA GLU A 588 -36.69 -20.67 22.96
C GLU A 588 -35.64 -19.57 22.89
N ILE A 589 -35.95 -18.44 22.25
CA ILE A 589 -35.07 -17.27 22.22
C ILE A 589 -35.90 -15.98 22.26
N GLU A 590 -35.48 -15.03 23.10
CA GLU A 590 -36.08 -13.71 23.25
C GLU A 590 -35.07 -12.64 22.80
N ILE A 591 -35.41 -11.91 21.74
CA ILE A 591 -34.51 -10.99 21.03
C ILE A 591 -35.18 -9.63 20.82
N SER A 592 -34.42 -8.55 20.94
CA SER A 592 -34.77 -7.23 20.40
C SER A 592 -33.71 -6.75 19.43
N VAL A 593 -34.10 -6.00 18.41
CA VAL A 593 -33.23 -5.45 17.38
C VAL A 593 -33.26 -3.93 17.47
N ASP A 594 -32.09 -3.32 17.51
CA ASP A 594 -31.86 -1.88 17.61
C ASP A 594 -30.84 -1.45 16.55
N SER A 595 -30.64 -0.15 16.37
CA SER A 595 -29.67 0.41 15.43
C SER A 595 -28.85 1.53 16.06
N PHE A 596 -27.68 1.81 15.51
CA PHE A 596 -26.86 2.97 15.90
C PHE A 596 -26.35 3.74 14.67
N GLU A 597 -25.67 4.85 14.94
CA GLU A 597 -25.01 5.66 13.92
C GLU A 597 -23.68 6.17 14.50
N GLY A 598 -22.60 6.02 13.74
CA GLY A 598 -21.25 6.40 14.16
C GLY A 598 -20.33 5.21 14.45
N PRO A 599 -19.07 5.48 14.85
CA PRO A 599 -18.09 4.43 15.15
C PRO A 599 -18.47 3.64 16.41
N ILE A 600 -18.15 2.35 16.41
CA ILE A 600 -18.46 1.42 17.50
C ILE A 600 -17.81 1.86 18.83
N GLU A 601 -16.69 2.57 18.76
CA GLU A 601 -15.91 3.06 19.91
C GLU A 601 -16.68 4.09 20.76
N ASP A 602 -17.67 4.77 20.17
CA ASP A 602 -18.49 5.77 20.85
C ASP A 602 -19.71 5.15 21.57
N LEU A 603 -19.95 3.85 21.40
CA LEU A 603 -21.08 3.15 22.03
C LEU A 603 -20.75 2.74 23.47
N ASP A 604 -21.65 3.06 24.39
CA ASP A 604 -21.62 2.56 25.76
C ASP A 604 -22.13 1.10 25.79
N LEU A 605 -21.18 0.16 25.64
CA LEU A 605 -21.45 -1.29 25.57
C LEU A 605 -21.07 -1.99 26.89
N PRO A 606 -21.80 -3.06 27.29
CA PRO A 606 -21.45 -3.86 28.46
C PRO A 606 -20.05 -4.47 28.36
N GLU A 607 -19.34 -4.60 29.49
CA GLU A 607 -17.99 -5.23 29.53
C GLU A 607 -18.00 -6.74 29.19
N GLU A 608 -19.13 -7.43 29.41
CA GLU A 608 -19.28 -8.87 29.16
C GLU A 608 -20.48 -9.16 28.23
N GLY A 609 -20.35 -10.18 27.37
CA GLY A 609 -21.44 -10.67 26.50
C GLY A 609 -21.57 -9.96 25.15
N VAL A 610 -20.61 -9.10 24.78
CA VAL A 610 -20.59 -8.40 23.48
C VAL A 610 -19.79 -9.18 22.46
N PHE A 611 -20.41 -9.41 21.29
CA PHE A 611 -19.79 -10.06 20.14
C PHE A 611 -19.87 -9.12 18.94
N TYR A 612 -18.70 -8.77 18.40
CA TYR A 612 -18.58 -8.00 17.17
C TYR A 612 -18.61 -8.94 15.98
N LEU A 613 -19.54 -8.70 15.05
CA LEU A 613 -19.56 -9.42 13.78
C LEU A 613 -18.55 -8.76 12.83
N GLU A 614 -17.71 -9.56 12.18
CA GLU A 614 -16.71 -9.06 11.21
C GLU A 614 -17.35 -8.41 9.97
N GLN A 615 -18.63 -8.69 9.71
CA GLN A 615 -19.38 -8.19 8.56
C GLN A 615 -20.38 -7.10 8.98
N ASP A 616 -20.36 -6.00 8.24
CA ASP A 616 -21.34 -4.92 8.30
C ASP A 616 -21.46 -4.22 9.67
N ASP A 617 -20.40 -4.18 10.48
CA ASP A 617 -20.32 -3.46 11.76
C ASP A 617 -21.52 -3.72 12.69
N ASN A 618 -22.00 -4.96 12.70
CA ASN A 618 -23.13 -5.40 13.51
C ASN A 618 -22.67 -5.94 14.87
N ILE A 619 -23.46 -5.69 15.91
CA ILE A 619 -23.14 -6.04 17.29
C ILE A 619 -24.21 -6.99 17.83
N VAL A 620 -23.76 -8.07 18.47
CA VAL A 620 -24.64 -8.98 19.22
C VAL A 620 -24.32 -8.87 20.70
N ILE A 621 -25.34 -8.56 21.50
CA ILE A 621 -25.24 -8.47 22.96
C ILE A 621 -26.04 -9.62 23.54
N ILE A 622 -25.37 -10.55 24.22
CA ILE A 622 -26.02 -11.62 24.97
C ILE A 622 -25.99 -11.23 26.44
N GLU A 623 -27.16 -10.98 27.02
CA GLU A 623 -27.24 -10.53 28.42
C GLU A 623 -26.80 -11.67 29.37
N PRO A 624 -25.93 -11.40 30.35
CA PRO A 624 -25.48 -12.41 31.31
C PRO A 624 -26.62 -13.04 32.12
N ASP A 625 -27.68 -12.26 32.39
CA ASP A 625 -28.90 -12.71 33.06
C ASP A 625 -29.77 -13.63 32.17
N GLY A 626 -29.53 -13.61 30.86
CA GLY A 626 -30.24 -14.41 29.87
C GLY A 626 -29.80 -15.86 29.76
N ILE A 627 -28.71 -16.24 30.44
CA ILE A 627 -28.16 -17.59 30.39
C ILE A 627 -29.09 -18.55 31.14
N PRO A 628 -29.62 -19.61 30.49
CA PRO A 628 -30.53 -20.55 31.14
C PRO A 628 -29.89 -21.25 32.34
N SER A 629 -30.67 -21.45 33.40
CA SER A 629 -30.18 -22.00 34.68
C SER A 629 -29.50 -23.36 34.56
N VAL A 630 -29.89 -24.17 33.57
CA VAL A 630 -29.25 -25.46 33.25
C VAL A 630 -27.82 -25.26 32.76
N VAL A 631 -27.61 -24.27 31.89
CA VAL A 631 -26.29 -23.92 31.35
C VAL A 631 -25.43 -23.23 32.40
N LYS A 632 -26.03 -22.38 33.24
CA LYS A 632 -25.33 -21.75 34.37
C LYS A 632 -24.81 -22.79 35.37
N LYS A 633 -25.62 -23.79 35.71
CA LYS A 633 -25.19 -24.94 36.52
C LYS A 633 -24.09 -25.78 35.85
N ALA A 634 -24.14 -25.93 34.52
CA ALA A 634 -23.12 -26.67 33.77
C ALA A 634 -21.80 -25.89 33.63
N LEU A 635 -21.85 -24.55 33.59
CA LEU A 635 -20.69 -23.65 33.63
C LEU A 635 -20.02 -23.64 35.00
N ASP A 636 -20.81 -23.66 36.08
CA ASP A 636 -20.31 -23.68 37.47
C ASP A 636 -19.78 -25.06 37.89
N ALA A 637 -20.16 -26.14 37.18
CA ALA A 637 -19.71 -27.49 37.45
C ALA A 637 -18.29 -27.75 36.90
N GLU A 638 -17.48 -28.55 37.62
CA GLU A 638 -16.13 -28.94 37.15
C GLU A 638 -16.15 -29.81 35.88
N ILE A 639 -17.30 -30.44 35.57
CA ILE A 639 -17.48 -31.33 34.41
C ILE A 639 -18.72 -30.85 33.65
N TRP A 640 -18.52 -30.47 32.39
CA TRP A 640 -19.60 -30.07 31.48
C TRP A 640 -20.60 -31.22 31.27
N SER A 641 -21.87 -30.98 31.62
CA SER A 641 -22.90 -32.02 31.64
C SER A 641 -23.76 -32.09 30.37
N LEU A 642 -23.65 -31.11 29.47
CA LEU A 642 -24.49 -31.03 28.26
C LEU A 642 -23.79 -31.70 27.05
N PRO A 643 -24.55 -32.30 26.11
CA PRO A 643 -23.97 -32.93 24.92
C PRO A 643 -23.28 -31.94 23.97
N VAL A 644 -23.75 -30.69 23.94
CA VAL A 644 -23.24 -29.61 23.10
C VAL A 644 -22.40 -28.66 23.94
N SER A 645 -21.26 -28.20 23.41
CA SER A 645 -20.39 -27.25 24.11
C SER A 645 -20.98 -25.84 24.14
N TYR A 646 -20.64 -25.05 25.16
CA TYR A 646 -21.06 -23.64 25.26
C TYR A 646 -20.66 -22.82 24.01
N GLU A 647 -19.44 -22.99 23.51
CA GLU A 647 -18.96 -22.32 22.31
C GLU A 647 -19.81 -22.64 21.08
N THR A 648 -20.21 -23.91 20.92
CA THR A 648 -21.06 -24.33 19.81
C THR A 648 -22.45 -23.69 19.88
N ILE A 649 -22.99 -23.48 21.09
CA ILE A 649 -24.28 -22.82 21.28
C ILE A 649 -24.20 -21.34 20.90
N ILE A 650 -23.18 -20.64 21.42
CA ILE A 650 -22.98 -19.21 21.11
C ILE A 650 -22.73 -19.01 19.62
N ASN A 651 -21.86 -19.82 19.01
CA ASN A 651 -21.64 -19.78 17.56
C ASN A 651 -22.91 -20.09 16.77
N GLY A 652 -23.80 -20.93 17.28
CA GLY A 652 -25.13 -21.17 16.72
C GLY A 652 -26.01 -19.92 16.73
N ILE A 653 -26.09 -19.21 17.86
CA ILE A 653 -26.83 -17.94 17.95
C ILE A 653 -26.24 -16.91 16.99
N LEU A 654 -24.91 -16.71 17.01
CA LEU A 654 -24.22 -15.76 16.14
C LEU A 654 -24.44 -16.08 14.65
N SER A 655 -24.43 -17.36 14.26
CA SER A 655 -24.72 -17.80 12.88
C SER A 655 -26.16 -17.49 12.49
N GLY A 656 -27.12 -17.69 13.40
CA GLY A 656 -28.53 -17.36 13.19
C GLY A 656 -28.76 -15.86 13.02
N VAL A 657 -28.10 -15.04 13.86
CA VAL A 657 -28.14 -13.58 13.75
C VAL A 657 -27.54 -13.12 12.42
N THR A 658 -26.34 -13.60 12.08
CA THR A 658 -25.65 -13.22 10.84
C THR A 658 -26.51 -13.52 9.61
N GLY A 659 -27.09 -14.72 9.54
CA GLY A 659 -27.98 -15.10 8.44
C GLY A 659 -29.31 -14.32 8.39
N ALA A 660 -29.77 -13.77 9.52
CA ALA A 660 -30.95 -12.91 9.56
C ALA A 660 -30.64 -11.50 9.05
N LEU A 661 -29.52 -10.91 9.50
CA LEU A 661 -29.14 -9.55 9.14
C LEU A 661 -28.75 -9.41 7.66
N GLN A 662 -28.18 -10.45 7.05
CA GLN A 662 -27.86 -10.45 5.61
C GLN A 662 -29.09 -10.38 4.69
N MET A 663 -30.25 -10.84 5.14
CA MET A 663 -31.49 -10.88 4.34
C MET A 663 -32.64 -10.11 5.00
N GLY A 664 -32.33 -9.32 6.02
CA GLY A 664 -33.31 -8.68 6.91
C GLY A 664 -33.83 -7.33 6.43
N GLY A 665 -33.30 -6.81 5.32
CA GLY A 665 -33.75 -5.54 4.74
C GLY A 665 -35.26 -5.55 4.43
N ARG A 666 -35.95 -4.47 4.79
CA ARG A 666 -37.40 -4.32 4.63
C ARG A 666 -37.77 -3.87 3.23
N HIS A 667 -37.01 -2.94 2.63
CA HIS A 667 -37.34 -2.31 1.35
C HIS A 667 -36.86 -3.10 0.15
N ALA A 668 -35.56 -3.40 0.11
CA ALA A 668 -34.89 -4.06 -1.00
C ALA A 668 -34.18 -5.35 -0.56
N ARG A 669 -34.46 -5.84 0.66
CA ARG A 669 -33.83 -7.02 1.27
C ARG A 669 -32.30 -6.97 1.28
N LEU A 670 -31.76 -5.76 1.35
CA LEU A 670 -30.33 -5.55 1.42
C LEU A 670 -29.80 -5.95 2.81
N PRO A 671 -28.49 -6.27 2.91
CA PRO A 671 -27.84 -6.53 4.18
C PRO A 671 -28.03 -5.35 5.14
N LEU A 672 -28.37 -5.68 6.39
CA LEU A 672 -28.53 -4.70 7.46
C LEU A 672 -27.16 -4.32 8.05
N HIS A 673 -26.97 -3.03 8.28
CA HIS A 673 -25.75 -2.43 8.82
C HIS A 673 -26.05 -1.58 10.06
N TRP A 674 -25.08 -1.47 10.98
CA TRP A 674 -25.23 -0.77 12.26
C TRP A 674 -26.38 -1.29 13.12
N MET A 675 -26.54 -2.61 13.18
CA MET A 675 -27.56 -3.26 13.98
C MET A 675 -27.00 -3.71 15.32
N ILE A 676 -27.79 -3.53 16.39
CA ILE A 676 -27.54 -4.10 17.71
C ILE A 676 -28.62 -5.13 17.97
N VAL A 677 -28.22 -6.40 18.05
CA VAL A 677 -29.13 -7.50 18.39
C VAL A 677 -28.93 -7.86 19.86
N ARG A 678 -29.91 -7.56 20.71
CA ARG A 678 -29.89 -7.91 22.14
C ARG A 678 -30.64 -9.21 22.37
N VAL A 679 -29.94 -10.23 22.84
CA VAL A 679 -30.51 -11.51 23.27
C VAL A 679 -30.69 -11.48 24.77
N ARG A 680 -31.94 -11.32 25.20
CA ARG A 680 -32.31 -11.22 26.62
C ARG A 680 -32.42 -12.58 27.29
N ARG A 681 -32.94 -13.57 26.58
CA ARG A 681 -33.15 -14.91 27.11
C ARG A 681 -33.03 -15.95 26.03
N TRP A 682 -32.46 -17.11 26.35
CA TRP A 682 -32.49 -18.26 25.46
C TRP A 682 -32.60 -19.56 26.26
N MET A 683 -33.16 -20.59 25.64
CA MET A 683 -33.25 -21.94 26.19
C MET A 683 -32.91 -22.98 25.13
N ILE A 684 -32.25 -24.04 25.59
CA ILE A 684 -31.87 -25.18 24.77
C ILE A 684 -32.45 -26.45 25.40
N ASN A 685 -32.86 -27.39 24.57
CA ASN A 685 -33.26 -28.71 25.04
C ASN A 685 -32.02 -29.45 25.62
N PRO A 686 -32.02 -29.85 26.91
CA PRO A 686 -30.85 -30.45 27.55
C PRO A 686 -30.37 -31.77 26.93
N GLU A 687 -31.26 -32.49 26.23
CA GLU A 687 -30.97 -33.79 25.62
C GLU A 687 -30.58 -33.68 24.14
N ALA A 688 -30.62 -32.48 23.55
CA ALA A 688 -30.38 -32.33 22.13
C ALA A 688 -28.88 -32.29 21.78
N ASN A 689 -28.54 -32.96 20.66
CA ASN A 689 -27.16 -33.10 20.18
C ASN A 689 -26.80 -32.12 19.05
N ASN A 690 -27.70 -31.23 18.64
CA ASN A 690 -27.46 -30.28 17.55
C ASN A 690 -27.97 -28.88 17.91
N VAL A 691 -27.42 -27.84 17.27
CA VAL A 691 -27.82 -26.43 17.43
C VAL A 691 -28.58 -25.86 16.22
N SER A 692 -28.88 -26.68 15.22
CA SER A 692 -29.56 -26.27 13.98
C SER A 692 -30.96 -25.67 14.22
N PRO A 693 -31.84 -26.21 15.09
CA PRO A 693 -33.09 -25.56 15.46
C PRO A 693 -32.87 -24.18 16.08
N LEU A 694 -31.86 -24.02 16.92
CA LEU A 694 -31.54 -22.73 17.54
C LEU A 694 -31.17 -21.68 16.48
N ILE A 695 -30.35 -22.05 15.50
CA ILE A 695 -30.00 -21.19 14.36
C ILE A 695 -31.27 -20.76 13.61
N GLY A 696 -32.14 -21.72 13.28
CA GLY A 696 -33.39 -21.49 12.57
C GLY A 696 -34.32 -20.53 13.31
N ILE A 697 -34.58 -20.78 14.60
CA ILE A 697 -35.47 -19.93 15.42
C ILE A 697 -34.89 -18.53 15.58
N THR A 698 -33.59 -18.42 15.85
CA THR A 698 -32.91 -17.11 15.97
C THR A 698 -33.13 -16.29 14.72
N ARG A 699 -32.96 -16.91 13.54
CA ARG A 699 -33.19 -16.26 12.26
C ARG A 699 -34.64 -15.83 12.08
N THR A 700 -35.60 -16.74 12.30
CA THR A 700 -37.03 -16.42 12.13
C THR A 700 -37.50 -15.33 13.09
N THR A 701 -37.08 -15.39 14.36
CA THR A 701 -37.46 -14.40 15.39
C THR A 701 -36.99 -13.00 15.03
N ILE A 702 -35.78 -12.87 14.48
CA ILE A 702 -35.25 -11.58 14.01
C ILE A 702 -36.02 -11.08 12.79
N LEU A 703 -36.31 -11.97 11.83
CA LEU A 703 -37.10 -11.60 10.66
C LEU A 703 -38.52 -11.18 11.03
N ASP A 704 -39.16 -11.85 11.99
CA ASP A 704 -40.47 -11.49 12.53
C ASP A 704 -40.43 -10.13 13.25
N ALA A 705 -39.38 -9.89 14.04
CA ALA A 705 -39.16 -8.61 14.71
C ALA A 705 -39.02 -7.47 13.69
N LEU A 706 -38.23 -7.68 12.64
CA LEU A 706 -38.04 -6.72 11.56
C LEU A 706 -39.30 -6.54 10.69
N ALA A 707 -40.09 -7.60 10.49
CA ALA A 707 -41.35 -7.54 9.75
C ALA A 707 -42.46 -6.81 10.52
N SER A 708 -42.37 -6.74 11.86
CA SER A 708 -43.31 -6.00 12.69
C SER A 708 -43.20 -4.47 12.57
N LEU A 709 -42.08 -4.00 12.01
CA LEU A 709 -41.79 -2.58 11.86
C LEU A 709 -42.50 -1.99 10.63
N ASP A 710 -43.01 -0.77 10.78
CA ASP A 710 -43.59 0.00 9.67
C ASP A 710 -42.53 0.34 8.62
N ASP A 711 -42.92 0.38 7.33
CA ASP A 711 -42.01 0.69 6.20
C ASP A 711 -41.30 2.05 6.36
N LYS A 712 -41.87 2.97 7.13
CA LYS A 712 -41.27 4.29 7.43
C LYS A 712 -40.12 4.23 8.42
N THR A 713 -40.00 3.14 9.19
CA THR A 713 -38.97 2.97 10.21
C THR A 713 -37.71 2.30 9.67
N ALA A 714 -37.74 1.79 8.44
CA ALA A 714 -36.57 1.30 7.71
C ALA A 714 -36.09 2.36 6.72
N THR A 715 -34.77 2.52 6.61
CA THR A 715 -34.14 3.42 5.62
C THR A 715 -32.95 2.75 4.94
N LEU A 716 -32.60 3.25 3.76
CA LEU A 716 -31.37 2.86 3.06
C LEU A 716 -30.19 3.63 3.64
N LEU A 717 -29.05 2.97 3.65
CA LEU A 717 -27.74 3.53 3.91
C LEU A 717 -27.01 3.67 2.58
N GLU A 718 -26.56 4.88 2.28
CA GLU A 718 -25.73 5.16 1.12
C GLU A 718 -24.28 5.42 1.53
N PRO A 719 -23.28 4.99 0.74
CA PRO A 719 -21.89 5.27 1.02
C PRO A 719 -21.56 6.74 0.75
N ILE A 720 -20.95 7.40 1.74
CA ILE A 720 -20.49 8.78 1.67
C ILE A 720 -18.98 8.83 1.50
N MET A 721 -18.57 9.69 0.57
CA MET A 721 -17.17 9.95 0.26
C MET A 721 -16.78 11.32 0.77
N GLN A 722 -15.62 11.41 1.41
CA GLN A 722 -14.91 12.65 1.62
C GLN A 722 -14.19 12.99 0.33
N VAL A 723 -14.69 14.00 -0.37
CA VAL A 723 -14.16 14.49 -1.64
C VAL A 723 -13.25 15.68 -1.38
N PHE A 724 -12.03 15.61 -1.93
CA PHE A 724 -11.06 16.70 -1.93
C PHE A 724 -10.87 17.15 -3.37
N VAL A 725 -11.36 18.33 -3.73
CA VAL A 725 -11.25 18.88 -5.09
C VAL A 725 -10.23 20.01 -5.11
N TYR A 726 -9.16 19.82 -5.87
CA TYR A 726 -8.05 20.76 -6.02
C TYR A 726 -8.31 21.64 -7.24
N VAL A 727 -8.57 22.93 -7.00
CA VAL A 727 -9.01 23.87 -8.03
C VAL A 727 -8.27 25.18 -7.93
N SER A 728 -8.06 25.83 -9.08
CA SER A 728 -7.58 27.20 -9.10
C SER A 728 -8.68 28.16 -8.61
N ASP A 729 -8.29 29.34 -8.10
CA ASP A 729 -9.24 30.40 -7.71
C ASP A 729 -10.26 30.75 -8.80
N GLU A 730 -9.85 30.67 -10.07
CA GLU A 730 -10.71 30.99 -11.22
C GLU A 730 -11.85 29.97 -11.39
N ASP A 731 -11.58 28.71 -11.06
CA ASP A 731 -12.49 27.59 -11.31
C ASP A 731 -13.29 27.19 -10.04
N LEU A 732 -13.01 27.82 -8.89
CA LEU A 732 -13.63 27.51 -7.60
C LEU A 732 -15.17 27.61 -7.63
N GLY A 733 -15.70 28.68 -8.23
CA GLY A 733 -17.15 28.94 -8.29
C GLY A 733 -17.91 27.86 -9.07
N PRO A 734 -17.57 27.63 -10.35
CA PRO A 734 -18.20 26.58 -11.17
C PRO A 734 -18.12 25.19 -10.54
N VAL A 735 -16.98 24.83 -9.93
CA VAL A 735 -16.79 23.52 -9.31
C VAL A 735 -17.60 23.37 -8.03
N SER A 736 -17.61 24.39 -7.16
CA SER A 736 -18.41 24.38 -5.92
C SER A 736 -19.91 24.28 -6.23
N GLN A 737 -20.37 24.98 -7.29
CA GLN A 737 -21.75 24.89 -7.74
C GLN A 737 -22.12 23.49 -8.25
N ASP A 738 -21.26 22.85 -9.05
CA ASP A 738 -21.50 21.48 -9.55
C ASP A 738 -21.58 20.47 -8.40
N LEU A 739 -20.64 20.55 -7.45
CA LEU A 739 -20.62 19.72 -6.25
C LEU A 739 -21.93 19.84 -5.44
N MET A 740 -22.37 21.06 -5.14
CA MET A 740 -23.58 21.27 -4.33
C MET A 740 -24.87 20.90 -5.07
N SER A 741 -24.97 21.24 -6.36
CA SER A 741 -26.24 21.16 -7.09
C SER A 741 -26.45 19.83 -7.81
N ALA A 742 -25.45 19.36 -8.56
CA ALA A 742 -25.56 18.13 -9.34
C ALA A 742 -25.16 16.91 -8.53
N ARG A 743 -24.21 17.07 -7.59
CA ARG A 743 -23.62 15.96 -6.84
C ARG A 743 -24.14 15.80 -5.43
N ASN A 744 -25.08 16.66 -5.00
CA ASN A 744 -25.61 16.70 -3.64
C ASN A 744 -24.52 16.73 -2.55
N ALA A 745 -23.35 17.29 -2.87
CA ALA A 745 -22.23 17.32 -1.95
C ALA A 745 -22.40 18.46 -0.93
N LYS A 746 -22.14 18.15 0.33
CA LYS A 746 -22.06 19.11 1.42
C LYS A 746 -20.62 19.58 1.56
N ILE A 747 -20.34 20.81 1.13
CA ILE A 747 -19.02 21.42 1.30
C ILE A 747 -18.77 21.61 2.80
N THR A 748 -17.78 20.91 3.33
CA THR A 748 -17.34 20.98 4.73
C THR A 748 -16.37 22.13 4.96
N GLY A 749 -15.58 22.47 3.95
CA GLY A 749 -14.68 23.62 3.99
C GLY A 749 -14.08 23.93 2.64
N ILE A 750 -13.69 25.19 2.45
CA ILE A 750 -12.82 25.61 1.36
C ILE A 750 -11.57 26.14 2.03
N GLU A 751 -10.47 25.41 1.84
CA GLU A 751 -9.17 25.77 2.39
C GLU A 751 -8.30 26.28 1.25
N ASP A 752 -7.51 27.31 1.52
CA ASP A 752 -6.36 27.56 0.66
C ASP A 752 -5.46 26.33 0.78
N GLU A 753 -4.84 25.89 -0.31
CA GLU A 753 -3.87 24.78 -0.26
C GLU A 753 -2.72 25.07 0.72
N THR A 754 -2.54 26.36 1.07
CA THR A 754 -1.61 26.81 2.11
C THR A 754 -2.19 26.81 3.54
N SER A 755 -3.49 26.66 3.75
CA SER A 755 -4.17 26.74 5.06
C SER A 755 -4.66 25.39 5.59
N VAL A 756 -4.23 24.27 5.02
CA VAL A 756 -4.58 22.95 5.53
C VAL A 756 -3.99 22.77 6.94
N SER A 757 -4.85 22.84 7.94
CA SER A 757 -4.63 22.60 9.37
C SER A 757 -3.77 23.61 10.16
N SER A 758 -4.42 24.19 11.18
CA SER A 758 -3.81 24.81 12.35
C SER A 758 -3.12 23.74 13.22
N SER A 759 -2.03 23.16 12.70
CA SER A 759 -1.14 22.29 13.47
C SER A 759 0.25 22.91 13.51
N ASP A 760 0.90 22.88 14.68
CA ASP A 760 2.27 23.37 14.88
C ASP A 760 3.25 22.75 13.87
N ALA A 761 2.95 21.54 13.38
CA ALA A 761 3.73 20.82 12.38
C ALA A 761 3.80 21.54 11.02
N ILE A 762 2.75 22.24 10.59
CA ILE A 762 2.73 22.94 9.29
C ILE A 762 3.30 24.35 9.42
N HIS A 763 3.13 25.01 10.57
CA HIS A 763 3.87 26.25 10.84
C HIS A 763 5.38 26.00 10.83
N TRP A 764 5.83 24.92 11.48
CA TRP A 764 7.20 24.44 11.38
C TRP A 764 7.58 24.15 9.92
N ALA A 765 6.76 23.41 9.17
CA ALA A 765 7.08 23.07 7.78
C ALA A 765 7.22 24.31 6.88
N LYS A 766 6.39 25.34 7.06
CA LYS A 766 6.49 26.61 6.33
C LYS A 766 7.75 27.39 6.69
N GLU A 767 8.04 27.52 7.97
CA GLU A 767 9.26 28.18 8.45
C GLU A 767 10.51 27.44 7.94
N GLN A 768 10.49 26.11 7.92
CA GLN A 768 11.56 25.30 7.35
C GLN A 768 11.66 25.46 5.83
N ALA A 769 10.55 25.58 5.11
CA ALA A 769 10.56 25.80 3.65
C ALA A 769 11.13 27.18 3.27
N GLU A 770 10.95 28.19 4.12
CA GLU A 770 11.56 29.52 3.95
C GLU A 770 13.06 29.49 4.26
N LYS A 771 13.47 28.74 5.29
CA LYS A 771 14.89 28.55 5.66
C LYS A 771 15.66 27.68 4.67
N THR A 772 15.00 26.75 4.01
CA THR A 772 15.63 25.81 3.08
C THR A 772 16.14 26.55 1.84
N TYR A 773 17.45 26.53 1.63
CA TYR A 773 18.05 27.04 0.41
C TYR A 773 17.58 26.22 -0.80
N VAL A 774 17.16 26.89 -1.86
CA VAL A 774 16.84 26.27 -3.16
C VAL A 774 17.49 27.04 -4.30
N PRO A 775 18.00 26.33 -5.33
CA PRO A 775 18.60 26.97 -6.50
C PRO A 775 17.57 27.76 -7.31
N HIS A 776 18.04 28.73 -8.10
CA HIS A 776 17.18 29.54 -8.96
C HIS A 776 16.66 28.74 -10.16
N ASP A 777 15.34 28.74 -10.38
CA ASP A 777 14.69 28.05 -11.52
C ASP A 777 14.75 28.89 -12.82
N PRO A 778 15.57 28.53 -13.83
CA PRO A 778 15.75 29.35 -15.04
C PRO A 778 14.53 29.39 -15.97
N THR A 779 13.74 28.32 -15.93
CA THR A 779 12.56 28.02 -16.76
C THR A 779 11.27 28.68 -16.24
N LEU A 780 11.23 29.11 -14.98
CA LEU A 780 10.06 29.78 -14.38
C LEU A 780 9.97 31.28 -14.68
N GLY A 781 10.99 31.87 -15.31
CA GLY A 781 11.05 33.32 -15.59
C GLY A 781 9.87 33.89 -16.38
N TYR A 782 9.08 33.05 -17.06
CA TYR A 782 7.87 33.43 -17.78
C TYR A 782 6.60 33.54 -16.91
N MET A 783 6.61 33.06 -15.66
CA MET A 783 5.45 33.10 -14.75
C MET A 783 5.37 34.34 -13.87
N LYS A 784 6.33 35.27 -13.93
CA LYS A 784 6.30 36.52 -13.14
C LYS A 784 5.16 37.50 -13.50
N LYS A 785 4.26 37.16 -14.42
CA LYS A 785 3.10 38.00 -14.84
C LYS A 785 1.72 37.39 -14.60
N THR A 786 1.63 36.13 -14.22
CA THR A 786 0.38 35.58 -13.69
C THR A 786 0.57 35.49 -12.20
N HIS A 787 -0.28 36.19 -11.43
CA HIS A 787 -0.48 35.84 -10.03
C HIS A 787 -0.58 34.31 -9.98
N VAL A 788 0.33 33.64 -9.26
CA VAL A 788 0.14 32.24 -8.90
C VAL A 788 -1.10 32.26 -8.04
N SER A 789 -2.26 31.99 -8.65
CA SER A 789 -3.48 31.79 -7.90
C SER A 789 -3.19 30.63 -6.98
N ALA A 790 -3.36 30.84 -5.68
CA ALA A 790 -3.28 29.74 -4.73
C ALA A 790 -4.31 28.70 -5.19
N ASN A 791 -3.91 27.43 -5.34
CA ASN A 791 -4.94 26.43 -5.49
C ASN A 791 -5.71 26.37 -4.17
N LYS A 792 -6.99 26.09 -4.29
CA LYS A 792 -7.90 25.86 -3.18
C LYS A 792 -8.30 24.41 -3.18
N ILE A 793 -8.52 23.91 -1.97
CA ILE A 793 -9.02 22.57 -1.74
C ILE A 793 -10.46 22.73 -1.26
N ILE A 794 -11.40 22.31 -2.08
CA ILE A 794 -12.79 22.14 -1.66
C ILE A 794 -12.87 20.78 -0.97
N LYS A 795 -13.13 20.79 0.33
CA LYS A 795 -13.48 19.60 1.10
C LYS A 795 -15.00 19.48 1.10
N ALA A 796 -15.51 18.35 0.66
CA ALA A 796 -16.95 18.09 0.63
C ALA A 796 -17.26 16.64 0.97
N GLU A 797 -18.41 16.40 1.59
CA GLU A 797 -18.98 15.07 1.75
C GLU A 797 -19.99 14.86 0.63
N ALA A 798 -19.81 13.85 -0.21
CA ALA A 798 -20.69 13.57 -1.34
C ALA A 798 -21.09 12.10 -1.36
N PRO A 799 -22.35 11.78 -1.71
CA PRO A 799 -22.74 10.39 -1.95
C PRO A 799 -21.98 9.79 -3.13
N LEU A 800 -21.44 8.58 -2.97
CA LEU A 800 -20.62 7.93 -4.00
C LEU A 800 -21.35 7.80 -5.34
N ARG A 801 -22.66 7.52 -5.31
CA ARG A 801 -23.50 7.37 -6.51
C ARG A 801 -23.41 8.59 -7.42
N GLU A 802 -23.41 9.77 -6.81
CA GLU A 802 -23.36 11.02 -7.54
C GLU A 802 -21.96 11.31 -8.07
N MET A 803 -20.90 10.73 -7.50
CA MET A 803 -19.51 10.98 -7.90
C MET A 803 -19.05 10.12 -9.08
N ILE A 804 -19.87 9.18 -9.56
CA ILE A 804 -19.56 8.34 -10.73
C ILE A 804 -19.32 9.22 -11.97
N GLY A 805 -18.20 8.98 -12.66
CA GLY A 805 -17.79 9.74 -13.84
C GLY A 805 -17.45 11.21 -13.59
N TYR A 806 -17.26 11.64 -12.33
CA TYR A 806 -17.02 13.04 -12.01
C TYR A 806 -15.73 13.61 -12.62
N LEU A 807 -14.67 12.80 -12.78
CA LEU A 807 -13.38 13.25 -13.32
C LEU A 807 -13.52 13.92 -14.70
N THR A 808 -14.29 13.31 -15.60
CA THR A 808 -14.52 13.82 -16.96
C THR A 808 -15.23 15.17 -16.93
N LYS A 809 -16.22 15.31 -16.03
CA LYS A 809 -16.95 16.56 -15.84
C LYS A 809 -16.07 17.64 -15.21
N LEU A 810 -15.31 17.30 -14.18
CA LEU A 810 -14.39 18.22 -13.49
C LEU A 810 -13.32 18.75 -14.45
N ARG A 811 -12.73 17.87 -15.27
CA ARG A 811 -11.77 18.28 -16.32
C ARG A 811 -12.41 19.21 -17.34
N SER A 812 -13.65 18.97 -17.73
CA SER A 812 -14.38 19.87 -18.63
C SER A 812 -14.61 21.26 -18.01
N LEU A 813 -14.99 21.31 -16.73
CA LEU A 813 -15.23 22.55 -15.99
C LEU A 813 -13.96 23.39 -15.80
N THR A 814 -12.82 22.74 -15.63
CA THR A 814 -11.55 23.40 -15.23
C THR A 814 -10.50 23.44 -16.33
N ARG A 815 -10.89 23.10 -17.57
CA ARG A 815 -9.98 22.95 -18.73
C ARG A 815 -8.82 21.98 -18.45
N GLY A 816 -9.08 20.94 -17.66
CA GLY A 816 -8.13 19.91 -17.29
C GLY A 816 -7.18 20.28 -16.14
N ARG A 817 -7.36 21.44 -15.50
CA ARG A 817 -6.47 21.91 -14.42
C ARG A 817 -6.79 21.30 -13.06
N ALA A 818 -8.05 20.93 -12.80
CA ALA A 818 -8.45 20.41 -11.51
C ALA A 818 -8.36 18.89 -11.43
N THR A 819 -8.04 18.43 -10.24
CA THR A 819 -8.04 17.02 -9.85
C THR A 819 -8.93 16.87 -8.63
N TYR A 820 -9.41 15.65 -8.39
CA TYR A 820 -10.06 15.34 -7.13
C TYR A 820 -9.59 13.97 -6.62
N ASP A 821 -9.65 13.83 -5.31
CA ASP A 821 -9.51 12.56 -4.61
C ASP A 821 -10.78 12.32 -3.78
N MET A 822 -11.04 11.07 -3.46
CA MET A 822 -12.17 10.69 -2.61
C MET A 822 -11.80 9.55 -1.67
N GLU A 823 -12.23 9.65 -0.43
CA GLU A 823 -12.03 8.63 0.60
C GLU A 823 -13.37 8.16 1.14
N PHE A 824 -13.54 6.87 1.32
CA PHE A 824 -14.73 6.33 1.98
C PHE A 824 -14.72 6.76 3.44
N VAL A 825 -15.76 7.50 3.87
CA VAL A 825 -15.94 7.94 5.26
C VAL A 825 -16.73 6.91 6.04
N GLY A 826 -17.80 6.43 5.44
CA GLY A 826 -18.78 5.58 6.08
C GLY A 826 -20.08 5.58 5.32
N MET A 827 -21.11 5.04 5.96
CA MET A 827 -22.46 5.03 5.43
C MET A 827 -23.26 6.20 6.01
N GLN A 828 -24.32 6.65 5.34
CA GLN A 828 -25.24 7.64 5.87
C GLN A 828 -26.69 7.25 5.59
N ARG A 829 -27.58 7.53 6.55
CA ARG A 829 -29.02 7.31 6.37
C ARG A 829 -29.56 8.21 5.28
N THR A 830 -30.26 7.60 4.33
CA THR A 830 -30.83 8.29 3.19
C THR A 830 -32.10 9.05 3.63
N PRO A 831 -32.26 10.34 3.29
CA PRO A 831 -33.49 11.07 3.53
C PRO A 831 -34.69 10.46 2.77
N PRO A 832 -35.94 10.58 3.25
CA PRO A 832 -37.11 9.96 2.63
C PRO A 832 -37.32 10.28 1.14
N ASP A 833 -37.00 11.51 0.72
CA ASP A 833 -37.15 11.91 -0.70
C ASP A 833 -36.11 11.24 -1.61
N ARG A 834 -34.90 11.03 -1.08
CA ARG A 834 -33.80 10.37 -1.79
C ARG A 834 -33.98 8.85 -1.79
N LEU A 835 -34.52 8.29 -0.70
CA LEU A 835 -34.91 6.90 -0.59
C LEU A 835 -35.88 6.50 -1.71
N ARG A 836 -36.94 7.28 -1.95
CA ARG A 836 -37.89 7.01 -3.03
C ARG A 836 -37.23 6.99 -4.41
N LYS A 837 -36.37 7.98 -4.69
CA LYS A 837 -35.63 8.05 -5.96
C LYS A 837 -34.73 6.83 -6.16
N ILE A 838 -34.07 6.36 -5.10
CA ILE A 838 -33.18 5.21 -5.17
C ILE A 838 -33.98 3.92 -5.37
N LEU A 839 -35.14 3.77 -4.73
CA LEU A 839 -36.00 2.59 -4.90
C LEU A 839 -36.69 2.53 -6.27
N GLU A 840 -36.92 3.68 -6.91
CA GLU A 840 -37.45 3.76 -8.29
C GLU A 840 -36.41 3.42 -9.36
N GLN A 841 -35.11 3.47 -9.02
CA GLN A 841 -33.97 3.28 -9.91
C GLN A 841 -33.38 1.88 -9.78
#